data_AF-A0A1G1XNH7-F1
#
_entry.id   AF-A0A1G1XNH7-F1
#
_cell.length_a   1.000
_cell.length_b   1.000
_cell.length_c   1.000
_cell.angle_alpha   90.00
_cell.angle_beta   90.00
_cell.angle_gamma   90.00
#
_symmetry.space_group_name_H-M   'P 1'
#
loop_
_entity.id
_entity.type
_entity.pdbx_description
1 polymer ?
#
loop_
_entity_poly.entity_id
_entity_poly.type
_entity_poly.pdbx_seq_one_letter_code
_entity_poly.pdbx_strand_id
1 'polypeptide(L)'
;MTYSSKISFKGQIIILICLLISFFIFPLVSLAQSDGNYPKLANYYIAWDVGDNEIQELAKWDLVILSPQALERNPRVIAKLKEKNPQIKVLVYVLLQEINYRSDMLAASPYYQKVYNAANQNNWWLKTSDGTNVSWWQDTYMINAAITAPKVNGQNWSDFLPELINQEFFQKEQWDGVFYDNAWPEIAWLKTAKNISNIDINSDGIADSDIYMNENWQKGVQKILTRTKEIAPSKVIVINTNSNLYNNLVNGRMREGFPGNNEGNWSNLMNNYTSAQFGYAPNYFIVNANTNNTGNKEDYKNVRFGLTSTLMDDGYFSFDFGDMGHNYTWWYDEYDVYLGQPVSEKKNVLNNNNQTAAPSVWQRDFQNGIILVNSSATEQKINFDQEYEKIKGAQDTNTNNGAIIKNLKLTSQDGIILLRRIEDIKNSPYYNGSFVRVFNKFGDSTRNGFFLYSKQFKGGNVIAKQDINKDGQIENITADSSKIIIYDNNLKPLTTFYPYGQKYSKGINFAITDFENDGYLEIVTGTGRGYAPLVKVFNYKGEAQGDGFYAYAKSYMGGVNVAACSTKGNGNKEIVTGTGYMGGPQVRIFDKYGKVLSGGFFAYGKDFRGGVNVACGDIDANGIDEIVTGAGYGGSSHVRYFNSKFEPLSPGFWAFGKDSRTGVRVFLSDLDNDGSKEILTASPDTFTTAFSNFK
;
A
#
# COMPACT_ATOMS: atom_id res chain seq x y z
N MET A 1 -64.09 20.74 -37.41
CA MET A 1 -64.89 19.75 -38.16
C MET A 1 -64.07 18.47 -38.28
N THR A 2 -64.75 17.36 -38.00
CA THR A 2 -64.45 15.95 -38.39
C THR A 2 -63.16 15.29 -37.92
N TYR A 3 -63.31 14.62 -36.76
CA TYR A 3 -62.82 13.27 -36.46
C TYR A 3 -63.34 12.22 -37.46
N SER A 4 -62.57 11.14 -37.69
CA SER A 4 -63.04 9.76 -37.91
C SER A 4 -61.83 8.81 -37.86
N SER A 5 -61.55 8.07 -36.77
CA SER A 5 -62.15 6.81 -36.24
C SER A 5 -61.25 5.58 -36.58
N LYS A 6 -60.51 5.03 -35.60
CA LYS A 6 -60.74 3.81 -34.77
C LYS A 6 -60.68 2.50 -35.60
N ILE A 7 -59.96 1.43 -35.22
CA ILE A 7 -60.15 0.47 -34.09
C ILE A 7 -58.87 -0.42 -34.03
N SER A 8 -58.06 -0.45 -32.95
CA SER A 8 -58.06 -1.36 -31.75
C SER A 8 -57.89 -2.87 -32.01
N PHE A 9 -56.79 -3.48 -31.54
CA PHE A 9 -56.81 -4.75 -30.77
C PHE A 9 -55.54 -4.91 -29.89
N LYS A 10 -55.74 -5.54 -28.72
CA LYS A 10 -54.85 -5.66 -27.54
C LYS A 10 -53.64 -6.57 -27.75
N GLY A 11 -52.56 -6.34 -26.98
CA GLY A 11 -51.56 -7.36 -26.63
C GLY A 11 -50.29 -6.78 -25.98
N GLN A 12 -50.04 -7.12 -24.72
CA GLN A 12 -48.80 -6.81 -23.98
C GLN A 12 -47.58 -7.48 -24.64
N ILE A 13 -46.41 -6.83 -24.63
CA ILE A 13 -45.11 -7.37 -24.17
C ILE A 13 -44.06 -6.24 -24.15
N ILE A 14 -43.29 -6.28 -23.07
CA ILE A 14 -42.19 -5.42 -22.63
C ILE A 14 -40.96 -5.55 -23.56
N ILE A 15 -40.20 -4.47 -23.79
CA ILE A 15 -38.74 -4.36 -23.55
C ILE A 15 -38.29 -2.93 -23.87
N LEU A 16 -37.79 -2.28 -22.81
CA LEU A 16 -37.04 -1.02 -22.77
C LEU A 16 -35.55 -1.33 -23.03
N ILE A 17 -34.78 -0.36 -23.56
CA ILE A 17 -33.55 0.16 -22.92
C ILE A 17 -32.97 1.29 -23.78
N CYS A 18 -32.91 2.47 -23.16
CA CYS A 18 -32.14 3.64 -23.57
C CYS A 18 -30.66 3.44 -23.19
N LEU A 19 -29.74 3.75 -24.11
CA LEU A 19 -28.31 3.86 -23.82
C LEU A 19 -27.97 5.33 -23.52
N LEU A 20 -27.95 5.67 -22.23
CA LEU A 20 -27.26 6.84 -21.68
C LEU A 20 -25.86 6.38 -21.25
N ILE A 21 -24.84 6.75 -22.00
CA ILE A 21 -23.44 6.47 -21.69
C ILE A 21 -23.00 7.47 -20.62
N SER A 22 -22.92 6.98 -19.37
CA SER A 22 -22.26 7.70 -18.28
C SER A 22 -20.77 7.35 -18.30
N PHE A 23 -19.93 8.38 -18.44
CA PHE A 23 -18.48 8.28 -18.27
C PHE A 23 -18.19 8.07 -16.77
N PHE A 24 -17.89 6.83 -16.37
CA PHE A 24 -17.27 6.56 -15.08
C PHE A 24 -15.75 6.77 -15.21
N ILE A 25 -15.26 7.86 -14.63
CA ILE A 25 -13.84 8.06 -14.35
C ILE A 25 -13.56 7.32 -13.05
N PHE A 26 -12.88 6.18 -13.12
CA PHE A 26 -12.38 5.46 -11.94
C PHE A 26 -10.96 5.95 -11.63
N PRO A 27 -10.68 6.54 -10.46
CA PRO A 27 -9.33 6.52 -9.91
C PRO A 27 -9.14 5.18 -9.19
N LEU A 28 -8.32 4.29 -9.75
CA LEU A 28 -7.92 3.05 -9.08
C LEU A 28 -6.81 3.32 -8.06
N VAL A 29 -7.10 2.82 -6.86
CA VAL A 29 -6.45 2.98 -5.57
C VAL A 29 -5.17 2.14 -5.49
N SER A 30 -4.17 2.60 -4.74
CA SER A 30 -2.99 1.81 -4.35
C SER A 30 -3.44 0.62 -3.48
N LEU A 31 -3.02 -0.60 -3.81
CA LEU A 31 -3.34 -1.80 -3.02
C LEU A 31 -2.56 -1.79 -1.69
N ALA A 32 -3.04 -2.52 -0.68
CA ALA A 32 -2.21 -2.79 0.49
C ALA A 32 -0.96 -3.56 0.10
N GLN A 33 0.17 -3.13 0.66
CA GLN A 33 1.47 -3.75 0.43
C GLN A 33 1.47 -5.19 0.99
N SER A 34 2.26 -6.09 0.40
CA SER A 34 2.38 -7.46 0.90
C SER A 34 2.78 -7.51 2.38
N ASP A 35 2.38 -8.57 3.09
CA ASP A 35 2.67 -8.79 4.52
C ASP A 35 4.12 -8.43 4.89
N GLY A 36 4.26 -7.47 5.80
CA GLY A 36 5.54 -7.06 6.38
C GLY A 36 6.13 -5.76 5.83
N ASN A 37 5.56 -5.15 4.79
CA ASN A 37 6.07 -3.90 4.23
C ASN A 37 5.61 -2.68 5.04
N TYR A 38 6.25 -1.52 4.79
CA TYR A 38 6.09 -0.32 5.58
C TYR A 38 5.89 0.93 4.71
N PRO A 39 5.09 1.90 5.19
CA PRO A 39 4.46 1.94 6.51
C PRO A 39 3.23 1.05 6.66
N LYS A 40 3.05 0.46 7.84
CA LYS A 40 1.82 -0.24 8.22
C LYS A 40 0.81 0.78 8.75
N LEU A 41 -0.41 0.75 8.25
CA LEU A 41 -1.42 1.77 8.52
C LEU A 41 -2.68 1.16 9.12
N ALA A 42 -3.21 1.82 10.14
CA ALA A 42 -4.52 1.54 10.72
C ALA A 42 -5.45 2.73 10.58
N ASN A 43 -6.75 2.48 10.41
CA ASN A 43 -7.79 3.51 10.50
C ASN A 43 -8.82 3.13 11.57
N TYR A 44 -8.92 3.98 12.58
CA TYR A 44 -9.97 3.91 13.58
C TYR A 44 -11.22 4.64 13.07
N TYR A 45 -12.08 3.91 12.34
CA TYR A 45 -13.21 4.46 11.60
C TYR A 45 -14.56 3.94 12.14
N ILE A 46 -15.08 4.54 13.20
CA ILE A 46 -16.32 4.10 13.86
C ILE A 46 -17.58 4.87 13.42
N ALA A 47 -17.57 5.42 12.20
CA ALA A 47 -18.78 5.98 11.59
C ALA A 47 -19.82 4.87 11.33
N TRP A 48 -21.09 5.26 11.28
CA TRP A 48 -22.19 4.31 11.06
C TRP A 48 -22.44 4.03 9.58
N ASP A 49 -22.40 5.07 8.76
CA ASP A 49 -22.70 4.98 7.33
C ASP A 49 -21.40 4.88 6.56
N VAL A 50 -21.15 3.69 5.98
CA VAL A 50 -19.96 3.41 5.18
C VAL A 50 -20.43 3.06 3.76
N GLY A 51 -20.41 4.05 2.88
CA GLY A 51 -20.82 3.94 1.49
C GLY A 51 -19.68 3.52 0.56
N ASP A 52 -19.96 3.47 -0.74
CA ASP A 52 -18.99 3.04 -1.74
C ASP A 52 -17.76 3.96 -1.83
N ASN A 53 -17.93 5.25 -1.52
CA ASN A 53 -16.84 6.21 -1.47
C ASN A 53 -15.93 5.94 -0.27
N GLU A 54 -16.51 5.75 0.92
CA GLU A 54 -15.74 5.43 2.12
C GLU A 54 -15.03 4.07 1.97
N ILE A 55 -15.68 3.07 1.35
CA ILE A 55 -15.06 1.77 1.04
C ILE A 55 -13.86 1.95 0.11
N GLN A 56 -13.97 2.79 -0.92
CA GLN A 56 -12.86 3.07 -1.85
C GLN A 56 -11.65 3.66 -1.11
N GLU A 57 -11.89 4.55 -0.16
CA GLU A 57 -10.82 5.17 0.63
C GLU A 57 -10.26 4.19 1.66
N LEU A 58 -11.12 3.59 2.50
CA LEU A 58 -10.72 2.68 3.59
C LEU A 58 -9.97 1.44 3.12
N ALA A 59 -10.18 1.01 1.87
CA ALA A 59 -9.44 -0.11 1.27
C ALA A 59 -7.92 0.15 1.18
N LYS A 60 -7.46 1.40 1.31
CA LYS A 60 -6.02 1.78 1.32
C LYS A 60 -5.27 1.39 2.59
N TRP A 61 -5.98 1.11 3.68
CA TRP A 61 -5.38 0.77 4.98
C TRP A 61 -5.17 -0.74 5.12
N ASP A 62 -4.19 -1.15 5.94
CA ASP A 62 -3.92 -2.56 6.26
C ASP A 62 -4.89 -3.09 7.34
N LEU A 63 -5.26 -2.21 8.28
CA LEU A 63 -6.16 -2.52 9.39
C LEU A 63 -7.24 -1.44 9.52
N VAL A 64 -8.51 -1.83 9.54
CA VAL A 64 -9.62 -0.92 9.79
C VAL A 64 -10.47 -1.43 10.95
N ILE A 65 -10.77 -0.53 11.88
CA ILE A 65 -11.68 -0.77 12.99
C ILE A 65 -13.01 -0.10 12.64
N LEU A 66 -14.08 -0.89 12.52
CA LEU A 66 -15.40 -0.39 12.14
C LEU A 66 -16.41 -0.55 13.28
N SER A 67 -17.37 0.37 13.33
CA SER A 67 -18.54 0.23 14.20
C SER A 67 -19.39 -0.99 13.80
N PRO A 68 -20.11 -1.63 14.75
CA PRO A 68 -21.12 -2.64 14.42
C PRO A 68 -22.15 -2.15 13.39
N GLN A 69 -22.52 -0.88 13.48
CA GLN A 69 -23.49 -0.21 12.62
C GLN A 69 -23.08 -0.23 11.15
N ALA A 70 -21.77 -0.17 10.84
CA ALA A 70 -21.29 -0.21 9.47
C ALA A 70 -21.81 -1.44 8.72
N LEU A 71 -21.76 -2.62 9.36
CA LEU A 71 -22.28 -3.86 8.78
C LEU A 71 -23.81 -3.96 8.89
N GLU A 72 -24.39 -3.50 9.99
CA GLU A 72 -25.85 -3.51 10.20
C GLU A 72 -26.58 -2.65 9.14
N ARG A 73 -25.96 -1.57 8.67
CA ARG A 73 -26.51 -0.65 7.66
C ARG A 73 -26.07 -0.98 6.24
N ASN A 74 -24.86 -1.53 6.07
CA ASN A 74 -24.36 -2.00 4.79
C ASN A 74 -23.82 -3.44 4.90
N PRO A 75 -24.67 -4.46 4.68
CA PRO A 75 -24.29 -5.87 4.82
C PRO A 75 -23.18 -6.36 3.88
N ARG A 76 -22.78 -5.54 2.89
CA ARG A 76 -21.69 -5.84 1.94
C ARG A 76 -20.42 -5.05 2.20
N VAL A 77 -20.36 -4.20 3.23
CA VAL A 77 -19.21 -3.31 3.48
C VAL A 77 -17.89 -4.07 3.57
N ILE A 78 -17.83 -5.14 4.38
CA ILE A 78 -16.61 -5.92 4.58
C ILE A 78 -16.26 -6.71 3.30
N ALA A 79 -17.25 -7.29 2.64
CA ALA A 79 -17.02 -8.03 1.39
C ALA A 79 -16.47 -7.13 0.28
N LYS A 80 -17.00 -5.89 0.14
CA LYS A 80 -16.50 -4.91 -0.82
C LYS A 80 -15.12 -4.36 -0.46
N LEU A 81 -14.82 -4.18 0.83
CA LEU A 81 -13.47 -3.85 1.29
C LEU A 81 -12.49 -4.96 0.90
N LYS A 82 -12.81 -6.22 1.20
CA LYS A 82 -11.97 -7.38 0.87
C LYS A 82 -11.85 -7.66 -0.63
N GLU A 83 -12.83 -7.26 -1.44
CA GLU A 83 -12.74 -7.29 -2.91
C GLU A 83 -11.67 -6.32 -3.43
N LYS A 84 -11.53 -5.15 -2.79
CA LYS A 84 -10.54 -4.13 -3.17
C LYS A 84 -9.18 -4.37 -2.56
N ASN A 85 -9.16 -4.86 -1.33
CA ASN A 85 -7.95 -5.17 -0.60
C ASN A 85 -8.14 -6.53 0.12
N PRO A 86 -7.76 -7.65 -0.51
CA PRO A 86 -7.93 -8.97 0.07
C PRO A 86 -7.14 -9.21 1.37
N GLN A 87 -6.11 -8.39 1.64
CA GLN A 87 -5.26 -8.54 2.84
C GLN A 87 -5.77 -7.74 4.04
N ILE A 88 -6.64 -6.74 3.81
CA ILE A 88 -7.18 -5.87 4.87
C ILE A 88 -7.73 -6.67 6.04
N LYS A 89 -7.39 -6.24 7.25
CA LYS A 89 -7.99 -6.74 8.48
C LYS A 89 -9.10 -5.80 8.91
N VAL A 90 -10.28 -6.37 9.18
CA VAL A 90 -11.44 -5.60 9.63
C VAL A 90 -11.86 -6.09 11.01
N LEU A 91 -11.71 -5.23 12.01
CA LEU A 91 -12.08 -5.51 13.40
C LEU A 91 -13.35 -4.76 13.78
N VAL A 92 -14.23 -5.42 14.52
CA VAL A 92 -15.42 -4.77 15.08
C VAL A 92 -15.06 -3.99 16.33
N TYR A 93 -15.47 -2.74 16.40
CA TYR A 93 -15.36 -1.89 17.58
C TYR A 93 -16.37 -2.30 18.65
N VAL A 94 -15.87 -2.55 19.86
CA VAL A 94 -16.69 -2.92 21.02
C VAL A 94 -16.20 -2.19 22.26
N LEU A 95 -17.08 -1.44 22.91
CA LEU A 95 -16.84 -0.95 24.26
C LEU A 95 -16.87 -2.13 25.25
N LEU A 96 -15.76 -2.37 25.95
CA LEU A 96 -15.64 -3.52 26.86
C LEU A 96 -16.45 -3.35 28.14
N GLN A 97 -16.50 -2.13 28.68
CA GLN A 97 -16.99 -1.85 30.03
C GLN A 97 -17.82 -0.57 30.15
N GLU A 98 -18.33 -0.07 29.03
CA GLU A 98 -19.16 1.14 28.97
C GLU A 98 -20.19 1.02 27.85
N ILE A 99 -21.30 1.75 27.94
CA ILE A 99 -22.25 1.91 26.83
C ILE A 99 -22.96 3.26 26.90
N ASN A 100 -23.26 3.84 25.74
CA ASN A 100 -24.13 5.01 25.63
C ASN A 100 -25.61 4.60 25.78
N TYR A 101 -26.32 5.21 26.73
CA TYR A 101 -27.72 4.85 27.05
C TYR A 101 -28.75 5.71 26.32
N ARG A 102 -28.34 6.67 25.48
CA ARG A 102 -29.30 7.49 24.74
C ARG A 102 -30.15 6.64 23.80
N SER A 103 -31.44 6.94 23.78
CA SER A 103 -32.42 6.18 22.99
C SER A 103 -32.12 6.17 21.49
N ASP A 104 -31.60 7.26 20.94
CA ASP A 104 -31.22 7.34 19.52
C ASP A 104 -29.98 6.52 19.19
N MET A 105 -29.00 6.47 20.10
CA MET A 105 -27.80 5.63 19.97
C MET A 105 -28.15 4.14 20.04
N LEU A 106 -29.04 3.76 20.97
CA LEU A 106 -29.52 2.38 21.10
C LEU A 106 -30.40 1.97 19.92
N ALA A 107 -31.26 2.86 19.42
CA ALA A 107 -32.09 2.58 18.25
C ALA A 107 -31.29 2.45 16.95
N ALA A 108 -30.10 3.06 16.89
CA ALA A 108 -29.24 3.01 15.72
C ALA A 108 -28.50 1.68 15.53
N SER A 109 -28.45 0.81 16.55
CA SER A 109 -27.75 -0.48 16.50
C SER A 109 -28.45 -1.59 17.29
N PRO A 110 -28.92 -2.65 16.61
CA PRO A 110 -29.36 -3.87 17.26
C PRO A 110 -28.35 -4.43 18.28
N TYR A 111 -27.04 -4.37 17.99
CA TYR A 111 -26.01 -4.80 18.92
C TYR A 111 -26.00 -3.95 20.20
N TYR A 112 -25.97 -2.61 20.12
CA TYR A 112 -25.99 -1.77 21.30
C TYR A 112 -27.29 -1.94 22.11
N GLN A 113 -28.42 -2.13 21.44
CA GLN A 113 -29.67 -2.43 22.11
C GLN A 113 -29.61 -3.74 22.91
N LYS A 114 -28.99 -4.79 22.36
CA LYS A 114 -28.78 -6.07 23.08
C LYS A 114 -27.87 -5.90 24.29
N VAL A 115 -26.76 -5.18 24.15
CA VAL A 115 -25.84 -4.90 25.26
C VAL A 115 -26.56 -4.14 26.38
N TYR A 116 -27.23 -3.04 26.05
CA TYR A 116 -27.95 -2.23 27.03
C TYR A 116 -29.06 -3.02 27.72
N ASN A 117 -29.88 -3.75 26.95
CA ASN A 117 -30.97 -4.54 27.50
C ASN A 117 -30.46 -5.63 28.45
N ALA A 118 -29.39 -6.33 28.09
CA ALA A 118 -28.78 -7.34 28.94
C ALA A 118 -28.24 -6.74 30.24
N ALA A 119 -27.48 -5.65 30.16
CA ALA A 119 -26.96 -4.96 31.33
C ALA A 119 -28.07 -4.40 32.23
N ASN A 120 -29.12 -3.82 31.64
CA ASN A 120 -30.24 -3.25 32.37
C ASN A 120 -31.10 -4.31 33.08
N GLN A 121 -31.49 -5.37 32.36
CA GLN A 121 -32.35 -6.43 32.89
C GLN A 121 -31.69 -7.21 34.03
N ASN A 122 -30.37 -7.41 33.95
CA ASN A 122 -29.60 -8.13 34.96
C ASN A 122 -28.93 -7.20 35.98
N ASN A 123 -29.13 -5.89 35.87
CA ASN A 123 -28.57 -4.87 36.74
C ASN A 123 -27.02 -4.97 36.87
N TRP A 124 -26.32 -5.21 35.76
CA TRP A 124 -24.85 -5.36 35.71
C TRP A 124 -24.09 -4.02 35.66
N TRP A 125 -24.70 -2.93 36.11
CA TRP A 125 -24.06 -1.61 36.12
C TRP A 125 -22.98 -1.51 37.19
N LEU A 126 -21.92 -0.74 36.92
CA LEU A 126 -21.03 -0.28 37.99
C LEU A 126 -21.80 0.75 38.82
N LYS A 127 -21.80 0.56 40.15
CA LYS A 127 -22.61 1.37 41.05
C LYS A 127 -21.80 1.95 42.19
N THR A 128 -22.36 2.97 42.80
CA THR A 128 -22.03 3.40 44.15
C THR A 128 -22.78 2.56 45.18
N SER A 129 -22.32 2.59 46.43
CA SER A 129 -22.90 1.87 47.56
C SER A 129 -24.36 2.28 47.87
N ASP A 130 -24.82 3.42 47.36
CA ASP A 130 -26.21 3.87 47.44
C ASP A 130 -27.07 3.43 46.24
N GLY A 131 -26.50 2.68 45.29
CA GLY A 131 -27.18 2.11 44.13
C GLY A 131 -27.19 2.97 42.88
N THR A 132 -26.52 4.14 42.88
CA THR A 132 -26.43 5.03 41.71
C THR A 132 -25.48 4.48 40.65
N ASN A 133 -25.86 4.54 39.37
CA ASN A 133 -24.99 4.11 38.28
C ASN A 133 -23.82 5.10 38.08
N VAL A 134 -22.64 4.55 37.82
CA VAL A 134 -21.42 5.33 37.56
C VAL A 134 -21.24 5.58 36.06
N SER A 135 -20.79 6.79 35.70
CA SER A 135 -20.54 7.22 34.31
C SER A 135 -19.15 7.81 34.17
N TRP A 136 -18.44 7.48 33.08
CA TRP A 136 -17.20 8.16 32.70
C TRP A 136 -17.48 9.28 31.69
N TRP A 137 -18.15 8.99 30.59
CA TRP A 137 -18.59 10.00 29.65
C TRP A 137 -20.00 10.52 29.94
N GLN A 138 -20.32 11.68 29.39
CA GLN A 138 -21.69 12.14 29.37
C GLN A 138 -22.54 11.15 28.57
N ASP A 139 -23.77 10.89 29.03
CA ASP A 139 -24.73 9.98 28.38
C ASP A 139 -24.31 8.50 28.31
N THR A 140 -23.31 8.08 29.09
CA THR A 140 -22.91 6.68 29.20
C THR A 140 -23.13 6.10 30.59
N TYR A 141 -23.21 4.77 30.69
CA TYR A 141 -23.06 4.04 31.94
C TYR A 141 -21.90 3.06 31.85
N MET A 142 -21.14 2.97 32.94
CA MET A 142 -20.15 1.93 33.14
C MET A 142 -20.84 0.59 33.44
N ILE A 143 -20.39 -0.46 32.77
CA ILE A 143 -20.83 -1.84 33.02
C ILE A 143 -19.81 -2.50 33.93
N ASN A 144 -20.26 -3.19 34.97
CA ASN A 144 -19.40 -3.77 35.99
C ASN A 144 -18.67 -5.02 35.46
N ALA A 145 -17.43 -4.83 35.02
CA ALA A 145 -16.58 -5.89 34.50
C ALA A 145 -15.90 -6.71 35.59
N ALA A 146 -16.03 -6.37 36.88
CA ALA A 146 -15.35 -7.07 37.96
C ALA A 146 -15.74 -8.55 38.05
N ILE A 147 -14.76 -9.39 38.41
CA ILE A 147 -15.02 -10.83 38.61
C ILE A 147 -16.01 -11.11 39.74
N THR A 148 -16.08 -10.20 40.72
CA THR A 148 -16.97 -10.23 41.88
C THR A 148 -18.33 -9.59 41.62
N ALA A 149 -18.58 -9.06 40.42
CA ALA A 149 -19.86 -8.47 40.07
C ALA A 149 -21.00 -9.51 40.25
N PRO A 150 -22.17 -9.09 40.79
CA PRO A 150 -23.29 -9.98 41.05
C PRO A 150 -23.69 -10.82 39.84
N LYS A 151 -23.96 -12.10 40.10
CA LYS A 151 -24.41 -13.03 39.07
C LYS A 151 -25.93 -13.10 39.03
N VAL A 152 -26.48 -12.99 37.83
CA VAL A 152 -27.90 -13.26 37.53
C VAL A 152 -27.95 -14.48 36.64
N ASN A 153 -28.72 -15.50 37.02
CA ASN A 153 -28.77 -16.79 36.33
C ASN A 153 -27.39 -17.43 36.12
N GLY A 154 -26.47 -17.25 37.09
CA GLY A 154 -25.13 -17.83 37.07
C GLY A 154 -24.08 -17.04 36.27
N GLN A 155 -24.47 -15.94 35.62
CA GLN A 155 -23.58 -15.11 34.79
C GLN A 155 -23.49 -13.68 35.30
N ASN A 156 -22.31 -13.07 35.15
CA ASN A 156 -22.14 -11.61 35.21
C ASN A 156 -21.60 -11.10 33.86
N TRP A 157 -21.31 -9.81 33.76
CA TRP A 157 -20.83 -9.21 32.52
C TRP A 157 -19.59 -9.90 31.93
N SER A 158 -18.65 -10.31 32.79
CA SER A 158 -17.42 -11.02 32.38
C SER A 158 -17.67 -12.42 31.79
N ASP A 159 -18.81 -13.04 32.12
CA ASP A 159 -19.28 -14.28 31.51
C ASP A 159 -20.02 -14.03 30.19
N PHE A 160 -20.80 -12.95 30.14
CA PHE A 160 -21.77 -12.69 29.06
C PHE A 160 -21.15 -12.09 27.79
N LEU A 161 -20.28 -11.07 27.93
CA LEU A 161 -19.77 -10.33 26.77
C LEU A 161 -19.05 -11.21 25.73
N PRO A 162 -18.12 -12.11 26.10
CA PRO A 162 -17.43 -12.97 25.13
C PRO A 162 -18.38 -13.82 24.28
N GLU A 163 -19.44 -14.35 24.90
CA GLU A 163 -20.44 -15.17 24.21
C GLU A 163 -21.30 -14.33 23.26
N LEU A 164 -21.66 -13.10 23.66
CA LEU A 164 -22.37 -12.16 22.80
C LEU A 164 -21.54 -11.80 21.57
N ILE A 165 -20.25 -11.49 21.73
CA ILE A 165 -19.35 -11.16 20.60
C ILE A 165 -19.25 -12.34 19.63
N ASN A 166 -19.17 -13.56 20.14
CA ASN A 166 -19.16 -14.74 19.30
C ASN A 166 -20.44 -14.87 18.45
N GLN A 167 -21.60 -14.73 19.09
CA GLN A 167 -22.91 -14.84 18.42
C GLN A 167 -23.13 -13.71 17.40
N GLU A 168 -22.77 -12.48 17.76
CA GLU A 168 -23.07 -11.31 16.92
C GLU A 168 -22.05 -11.08 15.81
N PHE A 169 -20.80 -11.50 15.98
CA PHE A 169 -19.74 -11.15 15.05
C PHE A 169 -18.95 -12.35 14.53
N PHE A 170 -18.44 -13.22 15.41
CA PHE A 170 -17.52 -14.28 14.97
C PHE A 170 -18.20 -15.38 14.16
N GLN A 171 -19.42 -15.79 14.54
CA GLN A 171 -20.21 -16.80 13.80
C GLN A 171 -20.70 -16.32 12.43
N LYS A 172 -20.73 -15.00 12.18
CA LYS A 172 -21.11 -14.42 10.87
C LYS A 172 -19.94 -14.41 9.87
N GLU A 173 -18.76 -14.87 10.28
CA GLU A 173 -17.50 -15.08 9.52
C GLU A 173 -16.93 -13.89 8.72
N GLN A 174 -17.57 -12.73 8.69
CA GLN A 174 -17.07 -11.56 7.93
C GLN A 174 -15.92 -10.83 8.65
N TRP A 175 -16.01 -10.69 9.97
CA TRP A 175 -15.04 -9.97 10.80
C TRP A 175 -13.78 -10.80 11.05
N ASP A 176 -12.60 -10.16 10.96
CA ASP A 176 -11.32 -10.80 11.25
C ASP A 176 -11.03 -10.86 12.76
N GLY A 177 -11.72 -10.04 13.54
CA GLY A 177 -11.56 -9.99 14.98
C GLY A 177 -12.34 -8.86 15.65
N VAL A 178 -11.93 -8.53 16.87
CA VAL A 178 -12.55 -7.51 17.72
C VAL A 178 -11.50 -6.51 18.21
N PHE A 179 -11.89 -5.24 18.22
CA PHE A 179 -11.21 -4.18 18.92
C PHE A 179 -12.00 -3.85 20.19
N TYR A 180 -11.47 -4.22 21.36
CA TYR A 180 -12.07 -3.84 22.64
C TYR A 180 -11.55 -2.49 23.11
N ASP A 181 -12.42 -1.50 23.07
CA ASP A 181 -12.16 -0.20 23.61
C ASP A 181 -12.42 -0.15 25.13
N ASN A 182 -11.81 0.81 25.81
CA ASN A 182 -11.87 0.98 27.26
C ASN A 182 -11.43 -0.28 28.01
N ALA A 183 -10.40 -0.99 27.56
CA ALA A 183 -9.86 -2.17 28.26
C ALA A 183 -8.96 -1.74 29.45
N TRP A 184 -9.48 -0.89 30.33
CA TRP A 184 -8.72 -0.34 31.45
C TRP A 184 -8.49 -1.38 32.54
N PRO A 185 -7.25 -1.57 33.01
CA PRO A 185 -6.95 -2.55 34.03
C PRO A 185 -7.42 -2.14 35.43
N GLU A 186 -7.60 -0.84 35.64
CA GLU A 186 -7.97 -0.23 36.90
C GLU A 186 -9.24 0.59 36.73
N ILE A 187 -9.99 0.72 37.83
CA ILE A 187 -11.26 1.45 37.87
C ILE A 187 -11.33 2.44 39.04
N ALA A 188 -10.50 2.26 40.06
CA ALA A 188 -10.49 3.09 41.26
C ALA A 188 -10.23 4.58 40.99
N TRP A 189 -9.52 4.89 39.90
CA TRP A 189 -9.23 6.25 39.46
C TRP A 189 -10.50 7.08 39.19
N LEU A 190 -11.64 6.44 38.89
CA LEU A 190 -12.94 7.12 38.76
C LEU A 190 -13.35 7.85 40.02
N LYS A 191 -12.95 7.37 41.21
CA LYS A 191 -13.26 8.06 42.47
C LYS A 191 -12.74 9.48 42.48
N THR A 192 -11.50 9.66 42.04
CA THR A 192 -10.87 10.98 41.92
C THR A 192 -11.37 11.72 40.69
N ALA A 193 -11.41 11.06 39.54
CA ALA A 193 -11.72 11.71 38.26
C ALA A 193 -13.18 12.19 38.16
N LYS A 194 -14.10 11.57 38.89
CA LYS A 194 -15.53 11.93 38.95
C LYS A 194 -16.01 12.37 40.33
N ASN A 195 -15.13 12.46 41.32
CA ASN A 195 -15.47 12.80 42.70
C ASN A 195 -16.54 11.87 43.30
N ILE A 196 -16.37 10.56 43.12
CA ILE A 196 -17.28 9.49 43.58
C ILE A 196 -16.55 8.65 44.64
N SER A 197 -16.71 8.94 45.92
CA SER A 197 -15.94 8.24 46.96
C SER A 197 -16.43 6.83 47.29
N ASN A 198 -17.65 6.47 46.90
CA ASN A 198 -18.39 5.31 47.40
C ASN A 198 -18.68 4.23 46.33
N ILE A 199 -17.79 4.01 45.37
CA ILE A 199 -17.95 2.93 44.36
C ILE A 199 -18.01 1.55 45.04
N ASP A 200 -18.94 0.71 44.59
CA ASP A 200 -19.23 -0.65 45.07
C ASP A 200 -19.33 -1.61 43.87
N ILE A 201 -18.29 -2.44 43.68
CA ILE A 201 -18.18 -3.36 42.54
C ILE A 201 -18.78 -4.75 42.85
N ASN A 202 -19.05 -5.09 44.11
CA ASN A 202 -19.61 -6.38 44.48
C ASN A 202 -21.12 -6.31 44.84
N SER A 203 -21.66 -5.08 44.93
CA SER A 203 -23.04 -4.74 45.28
C SER A 203 -23.48 -5.23 46.65
N ASP A 204 -22.59 -5.21 47.64
CA ASP A 204 -22.90 -5.54 49.04
C ASP A 204 -23.41 -4.33 49.86
N GLY A 205 -23.47 -3.14 49.24
CA GLY A 205 -23.92 -1.90 49.86
C GLY A 205 -22.81 -1.17 50.63
N ILE A 206 -21.56 -1.63 50.54
CA ILE A 206 -20.38 -1.04 51.16
C ILE A 206 -19.43 -0.56 50.06
N ALA A 207 -18.87 0.63 50.23
CA ALA A 207 -17.87 1.13 49.30
C ALA A 207 -16.59 0.28 49.35
N ASP A 208 -16.11 -0.13 48.17
CA ASP A 208 -14.93 -0.96 48.05
C ASP A 208 -13.63 -0.16 48.12
N SER A 209 -12.57 -0.78 48.66
CA SER A 209 -11.22 -0.20 48.63
C SER A 209 -10.63 -0.18 47.22
N ASP A 210 -9.75 0.77 46.94
CA ASP A 210 -9.13 0.93 45.61
C ASP A 210 -8.38 -0.32 45.14
N ILE A 211 -7.67 -0.97 46.07
CA ILE A 211 -6.95 -2.23 45.82
C ILE A 211 -7.93 -3.33 45.44
N TYR A 212 -8.99 -3.52 46.24
CA TYR A 212 -9.99 -4.56 45.97
C TYR A 212 -10.70 -4.34 44.63
N MET A 213 -11.07 -3.09 44.31
CA MET A 213 -11.70 -2.76 43.04
C MET A 213 -10.77 -3.11 41.88
N ASN A 214 -9.54 -2.61 41.88
CA ASN A 214 -8.60 -2.81 40.78
C ASN A 214 -8.24 -4.28 40.58
N GLU A 215 -7.98 -5.04 41.65
CA GLU A 215 -7.66 -6.47 41.53
C GLU A 215 -8.80 -7.29 40.92
N ASN A 216 -10.05 -7.03 41.33
CA ASN A 216 -11.20 -7.78 40.85
C ASN A 216 -11.68 -7.30 39.48
N TRP A 217 -11.53 -6.01 39.17
CA TRP A 217 -11.73 -5.47 37.84
C TRP A 217 -10.77 -6.12 36.85
N GLN A 218 -9.48 -6.15 37.20
CA GLN A 218 -8.45 -6.74 36.38
C GLN A 218 -8.74 -8.20 36.05
N LYS A 219 -9.08 -9.02 37.06
CA LYS A 219 -9.42 -10.44 36.88
C LYS A 219 -10.63 -10.63 35.96
N GLY A 220 -11.61 -9.74 36.06
CA GLY A 220 -12.80 -9.76 35.22
C GLY A 220 -12.50 -9.47 33.76
N VAL A 221 -11.70 -8.44 33.48
CA VAL A 221 -11.22 -8.14 32.11
C VAL A 221 -10.34 -9.27 31.56
N GLN A 222 -9.43 -9.84 32.38
CA GLN A 222 -8.63 -11.01 31.97
C GLN A 222 -9.51 -12.19 31.57
N LYS A 223 -10.59 -12.43 32.31
CA LYS A 223 -11.56 -13.47 31.98
C LYS A 223 -12.27 -13.19 30.66
N ILE A 224 -12.70 -11.95 30.40
CA ILE A 224 -13.30 -11.57 29.12
C ILE A 224 -12.34 -11.87 27.96
N LEU A 225 -11.09 -11.41 28.04
CA LEU A 225 -10.10 -11.58 26.97
C LEU A 225 -9.74 -13.05 26.76
N THR A 226 -9.48 -13.79 27.85
CA THR A 226 -9.18 -15.23 27.80
C THR A 226 -10.33 -16.00 27.16
N ARG A 227 -11.56 -15.77 27.63
CA ARG A 227 -12.74 -16.48 27.14
C ARG A 227 -13.04 -16.13 25.67
N THR A 228 -12.87 -14.87 25.27
CA THR A 228 -13.02 -14.46 23.87
C THR A 228 -12.06 -15.23 22.97
N LYS A 229 -10.80 -15.39 23.40
CA LYS A 229 -9.80 -16.15 22.65
C LYS A 229 -10.08 -17.65 22.63
N GLU A 230 -10.56 -18.23 23.73
CA GLU A 230 -10.97 -19.65 23.79
C GLU A 230 -12.12 -19.96 22.83
N ILE A 231 -13.13 -19.09 22.77
CA ILE A 231 -14.30 -19.27 21.91
C ILE A 231 -13.91 -19.16 20.43
N ALA A 232 -13.02 -18.23 20.09
CA ALA A 232 -12.62 -17.98 18.72
C ALA A 232 -11.08 -17.85 18.57
N PRO A 233 -10.33 -18.97 18.61
CA PRO A 233 -8.86 -18.95 18.62
C PRO A 233 -8.23 -18.30 17.39
N SER A 234 -8.91 -18.36 16.23
CA SER A 234 -8.43 -17.76 14.99
C SER A 234 -8.66 -16.26 14.88
N LYS A 235 -9.51 -15.67 15.72
CA LYS A 235 -9.86 -14.24 15.64
C LYS A 235 -8.80 -13.38 16.30
N VAL A 236 -8.58 -12.21 15.70
CA VAL A 236 -7.68 -11.18 16.21
C VAL A 236 -8.34 -10.44 17.37
N ILE A 237 -7.61 -10.21 18.45
CA ILE A 237 -8.05 -9.37 19.57
C ILE A 237 -7.09 -8.21 19.72
N VAL A 238 -7.58 -6.99 19.54
CA VAL A 238 -6.85 -5.74 19.82
C VAL A 238 -7.58 -4.99 20.92
N ILE A 239 -6.85 -4.36 21.82
CA ILE A 239 -7.44 -3.64 22.96
C ILE A 239 -6.95 -2.19 23.03
N ASN A 240 -7.80 -1.24 23.43
CA ASN A 240 -7.35 0.12 23.75
C ASN A 240 -6.98 0.19 25.24
N THR A 241 -5.69 0.36 25.53
CA THR A 241 -5.20 0.45 26.90
C THR A 241 -3.78 1.03 26.98
N ASN A 242 -3.50 1.74 28.07
CA ASN A 242 -2.19 2.30 28.39
C ASN A 242 -1.25 1.28 29.09
N SER A 243 -1.68 0.03 29.26
CA SER A 243 -0.95 -0.97 30.05
C SER A 243 -0.54 -2.18 29.22
N ASN A 244 0.64 -2.73 29.52
CA ASN A 244 1.12 -4.00 28.95
C ASN A 244 0.51 -5.24 29.64
N LEU A 245 -0.30 -5.04 30.68
CA LEU A 245 -0.79 -6.09 31.58
C LEU A 245 -1.57 -7.22 30.88
N TYR A 246 -2.26 -6.89 29.79
CA TYR A 246 -3.10 -7.83 29.06
C TYR A 246 -2.49 -8.34 27.76
N ASN A 247 -1.27 -7.89 27.40
CA ASN A 247 -0.71 -8.20 26.09
C ASN A 247 -0.57 -9.70 25.85
N ASN A 248 -0.28 -10.48 26.89
CA ASN A 248 -0.17 -11.95 26.82
C ASN A 248 -1.51 -12.67 26.53
N LEU A 249 -2.64 -11.96 26.54
CA LEU A 249 -3.98 -12.49 26.26
C LEU A 249 -4.54 -12.05 24.91
N VAL A 250 -3.80 -11.24 24.14
CA VAL A 250 -4.32 -10.58 22.93
C VAL A 250 -3.30 -10.60 21.79
N ASN A 251 -3.76 -10.23 20.60
CA ASN A 251 -2.92 -10.06 19.42
C ASN A 251 -2.30 -8.65 19.35
N GLY A 252 -2.90 -7.67 20.00
CA GLY A 252 -2.47 -6.29 19.84
C GLY A 252 -3.08 -5.34 20.85
N ARG A 253 -2.60 -4.10 20.83
CA ARG A 253 -3.22 -2.99 21.55
C ARG A 253 -3.04 -1.69 20.81
N MET A 254 -3.90 -0.73 21.11
CA MET A 254 -3.76 0.65 20.66
C MET A 254 -3.29 1.55 21.80
N ARG A 255 -2.43 2.49 21.44
CA ARG A 255 -2.10 3.65 22.25
C ARG A 255 -2.66 4.91 21.61
N GLU A 256 -3.67 5.50 22.25
CA GLU A 256 -4.29 6.74 21.81
C GLU A 256 -3.59 8.01 22.31
N GLY A 257 -3.70 9.07 21.52
CA GLY A 257 -3.26 10.42 21.89
C GLY A 257 -1.75 10.56 21.90
N PHE A 258 -1.06 9.92 20.95
CA PHE A 258 0.35 10.16 20.70
C PHE A 258 0.57 11.63 20.29
N PRO A 259 1.60 12.34 20.81
CA PRO A 259 2.61 11.87 21.76
C PRO A 259 2.29 12.10 23.25
N GLY A 260 1.12 12.69 23.61
CA GLY A 260 1.01 13.47 24.84
C GLY A 260 -0.24 13.35 25.73
N ASN A 261 -1.19 12.45 25.50
CA ASN A 261 -2.46 12.64 26.22
C ASN A 261 -2.54 12.07 27.64
N ASN A 262 -1.72 11.08 28.08
CA ASN A 262 -1.81 10.53 29.46
C ASN A 262 -0.59 9.75 30.02
N GLU A 263 0.52 9.53 29.28
CA GLU A 263 1.70 8.74 29.76
C GLU A 263 3.00 9.57 29.85
N GLY A 264 2.89 10.89 29.68
CA GLY A 264 4.03 11.80 29.72
C GLY A 264 4.69 12.00 28.35
N ASN A 265 6.02 11.91 28.30
CA ASN A 265 6.80 12.29 27.12
C ASN A 265 7.04 11.12 26.15
N TRP A 266 7.45 11.45 24.91
CA TRP A 266 7.78 10.51 23.83
C TRP A 266 8.60 9.27 24.28
N SER A 267 9.56 9.45 25.20
CA SER A 267 10.45 8.37 25.64
C SER A 267 9.71 7.26 26.37
N ASN A 268 8.76 7.63 27.24
CA ASN A 268 7.97 6.65 28.01
C ASN A 268 7.12 5.80 27.07
N LEU A 269 6.40 6.47 26.15
CA LEU A 269 5.56 5.80 25.16
C LEU A 269 6.40 4.87 24.31
N MET A 270 7.53 5.34 23.76
CA MET A 270 8.39 4.51 22.92
C MET A 270 8.96 3.32 23.68
N ASN A 271 9.41 3.48 24.91
CA ASN A 271 9.89 2.35 25.71
C ASN A 271 8.77 1.34 26.00
N ASN A 272 7.54 1.81 26.26
CA ASN A 272 6.37 0.96 26.51
C ASN A 272 5.89 0.24 25.24
N TYR A 273 5.98 0.90 24.09
CA TYR A 273 5.68 0.36 22.77
C TYR A 273 6.71 -0.69 22.34
N THR A 274 8.01 -0.35 22.36
CA THR A 274 9.06 -1.24 21.85
C THR A 274 9.36 -2.44 22.75
N SER A 275 8.85 -2.44 23.98
CA SER A 275 8.94 -3.58 24.90
C SER A 275 7.68 -4.43 24.92
N ALA A 276 6.63 -4.05 24.17
CA ALA A 276 5.37 -4.77 24.18
C ALA A 276 5.52 -6.15 23.53
N GLN A 277 5.16 -7.19 24.26
CA GLN A 277 5.10 -8.56 23.77
C GLN A 277 3.68 -9.10 23.89
N PHE A 278 3.14 -9.63 22.78
CA PHE A 278 1.78 -10.14 22.70
C PHE A 278 1.76 -11.67 22.81
N GLY A 279 0.66 -12.20 23.36
CA GLY A 279 0.49 -13.65 23.55
C GLY A 279 0.17 -14.41 22.26
N TYR A 280 -0.29 -13.69 21.24
CA TYR A 280 -0.74 -14.29 19.98
C TYR A 280 -0.24 -13.49 18.77
N ALA A 281 0.20 -14.21 17.74
CA ALA A 281 0.51 -13.65 16.43
C ALA A 281 -0.72 -13.72 15.49
N PRO A 282 -0.79 -12.89 14.44
CA PRO A 282 0.07 -11.74 14.17
C PRO A 282 -0.14 -10.60 15.19
N ASN A 283 0.85 -9.72 15.30
CA ASN A 283 0.87 -8.63 16.28
C ASN A 283 0.30 -7.34 15.69
N TYR A 284 -0.53 -6.62 16.47
CA TYR A 284 -1.13 -5.35 16.06
C TYR A 284 -0.95 -4.27 17.14
N PHE A 285 0.22 -3.65 17.18
CA PHE A 285 0.40 -2.45 18.02
C PHE A 285 0.01 -1.22 17.20
N ILE A 286 -1.03 -0.52 17.61
CA ILE A 286 -1.48 0.70 16.94
C ILE A 286 -0.98 1.92 17.72
N VAL A 287 -0.25 2.81 17.07
CA VAL A 287 0.08 4.14 17.59
C VAL A 287 -0.88 5.13 16.94
N ASN A 288 -1.86 5.61 17.70
CA ASN A 288 -2.84 6.58 17.23
C ASN A 288 -2.42 7.99 17.66
N ALA A 289 -1.96 8.79 16.70
CA ALA A 289 -1.78 10.22 16.84
C ALA A 289 -3.06 10.94 16.39
N ASN A 290 -3.24 12.19 16.80
CA ASN A 290 -4.45 12.92 16.41
C ASN A 290 -4.26 14.44 16.41
N THR A 291 -5.28 15.15 15.95
CA THR A 291 -5.29 16.61 15.89
C THR A 291 -5.69 17.29 17.21
N ASN A 292 -5.83 16.53 18.31
CA ASN A 292 -6.37 17.00 19.59
C ASN A 292 -7.73 17.72 19.43
N ASN A 293 -8.63 17.12 18.66
CA ASN A 293 -9.97 17.64 18.34
C ASN A 293 -9.98 18.99 17.59
N THR A 294 -8.87 19.41 16.99
CA THR A 294 -8.82 20.65 16.19
C THR A 294 -9.28 20.43 14.76
N GLY A 295 -9.19 19.21 14.24
CA GLY A 295 -9.44 18.90 12.84
C GLY A 295 -8.37 19.43 11.88
N ASN A 296 -7.23 19.92 12.40
CA ASN A 296 -6.14 20.43 11.57
C ASN A 296 -5.39 19.28 10.89
N LYS A 297 -5.95 18.78 9.80
CA LYS A 297 -5.34 17.73 8.97
C LYS A 297 -4.02 18.16 8.32
N GLU A 298 -3.71 19.47 8.28
CA GLU A 298 -2.50 20.01 7.64
C GLU A 298 -1.32 20.11 8.61
N ASP A 299 -1.44 19.57 9.84
CA ASP A 299 -0.30 19.41 10.75
C ASP A 299 0.60 18.24 10.32
N TYR A 300 1.23 18.40 9.15
CA TYR A 300 2.12 17.40 8.55
C TYR A 300 3.31 17.06 9.46
N LYS A 301 3.73 18.01 10.30
CA LYS A 301 4.79 17.78 11.29
C LYS A 301 4.36 16.76 12.34
N ASN A 302 3.16 16.90 12.90
CA ASN A 302 2.63 15.93 13.86
C ASN A 302 2.43 14.55 13.22
N VAL A 303 1.92 14.51 11.98
CA VAL A 303 1.79 13.27 11.20
C VAL A 303 3.15 12.58 11.03
N ARG A 304 4.17 13.30 10.53
CA ARG A 304 5.52 12.75 10.37
C ARG A 304 6.13 12.30 11.69
N PHE A 305 5.96 13.09 12.75
CA PHE A 305 6.48 12.74 14.07
C PHE A 305 5.85 11.44 14.60
N GLY A 306 4.53 11.29 14.48
CA GLY A 306 3.81 10.05 14.83
C GLY A 306 4.20 8.86 13.97
N LEU A 307 4.21 9.04 12.65
CA LEU A 307 4.53 7.98 11.70
C LEU A 307 5.96 7.49 11.90
N THR A 308 6.96 8.37 11.89
CA THR A 308 8.36 7.91 12.02
C THR A 308 8.68 7.39 13.42
N SER A 309 7.96 7.82 14.46
CA SER A 309 8.03 7.19 15.78
C SER A 309 7.48 5.77 15.76
N THR A 310 6.35 5.56 15.07
CA THR A 310 5.75 4.23 14.92
C THR A 310 6.70 3.29 14.18
N LEU A 311 7.34 3.76 13.11
CA LEU A 311 8.31 3.01 12.30
C LEU A 311 9.60 2.62 13.05
N MET A 312 9.83 3.11 14.27
CA MET A 312 10.93 2.65 15.13
C MET A 312 10.73 1.22 15.65
N ASP A 313 9.54 0.64 15.49
CA ASP A 313 9.22 -0.77 15.73
C ASP A 313 8.17 -1.28 14.72
N ASP A 314 7.54 -2.44 14.96
CA ASP A 314 6.64 -3.13 14.00
C ASP A 314 5.15 -2.71 14.06
N GLY A 315 4.86 -1.49 14.50
CA GLY A 315 3.50 -1.01 14.74
C GLY A 315 2.79 -0.43 13.52
N TYR A 316 1.47 -0.29 13.66
CA TYR A 316 0.56 0.34 12.71
C TYR A 316 0.34 1.80 13.13
N PHE A 317 0.49 2.72 12.19
CA PHE A 317 0.24 4.13 12.44
C PHE A 317 -1.23 4.48 12.13
N SER A 318 -1.86 5.24 13.02
CA SER A 318 -3.18 5.82 12.81
C SER A 318 -3.14 7.31 13.12
N PHE A 319 -3.91 8.10 12.35
CA PHE A 319 -4.04 9.54 12.54
C PHE A 319 -5.49 10.00 12.36
N ASP A 320 -6.07 10.61 13.38
CA ASP A 320 -7.47 11.03 13.36
C ASP A 320 -7.74 12.40 14.01
N PHE A 321 -9.03 12.74 14.16
CA PHE A 321 -9.45 14.00 14.75
C PHE A 321 -9.13 14.06 16.25
N GLY A 322 -9.38 12.96 16.97
CA GLY A 322 -9.22 12.82 18.42
C GLY A 322 -10.47 12.20 19.04
N ASP A 323 -10.52 12.17 20.37
CA ASP A 323 -11.55 11.45 21.15
C ASP A 323 -13.00 11.91 20.91
N MET A 324 -13.21 13.01 20.16
CA MET A 324 -14.54 13.50 19.75
C MET A 324 -14.97 13.06 18.34
N GLY A 325 -14.13 12.38 17.56
CA GLY A 325 -14.45 12.02 16.18
C GLY A 325 -13.48 11.02 15.54
N HIS A 326 -14.05 9.98 14.92
CA HIS A 326 -13.32 8.85 14.35
C HIS A 326 -13.95 8.42 13.00
N ASN A 327 -14.17 9.38 12.11
CA ASN A 327 -14.87 9.18 10.83
C ASN A 327 -14.13 9.83 9.65
N TYR A 328 -12.80 9.86 9.71
CA TYR A 328 -11.95 10.55 8.73
C TYR A 328 -11.02 9.58 8.01
N THR A 329 -10.80 9.84 6.72
CA THR A 329 -9.90 9.07 5.85
C THR A 329 -8.78 9.96 5.31
N TRP A 330 -8.15 10.76 6.17
CA TRP A 330 -7.07 11.65 5.75
C TRP A 330 -5.86 10.84 5.27
N TRP A 331 -5.38 11.17 4.08
CA TRP A 331 -4.26 10.51 3.42
C TRP A 331 -3.09 11.46 3.27
N TYR A 332 -1.87 10.95 3.45
CA TYR A 332 -0.65 11.74 3.49
C TYR A 332 0.41 11.21 2.53
N ASP A 333 1.21 12.09 1.94
CA ASP A 333 2.25 11.72 0.97
C ASP A 333 3.22 10.66 1.55
N GLU A 334 3.46 10.66 2.86
CA GLU A 334 4.30 9.68 3.55
C GLU A 334 3.73 8.25 3.54
N TYR A 335 2.42 8.08 3.34
CA TYR A 335 1.75 6.77 3.32
C TYR A 335 1.96 6.03 1.99
N ASP A 336 2.19 6.76 0.90
CA ASP A 336 2.45 6.20 -0.43
C ASP A 336 3.91 5.74 -0.60
N VAL A 337 4.72 5.83 0.46
CA VAL A 337 6.14 5.46 0.41
C VAL A 337 6.29 3.99 0.73
N TYR A 338 6.90 3.22 -0.18
CA TYR A 338 7.33 1.87 0.14
C TYR A 338 8.77 1.86 0.67
N LEU A 339 8.92 1.54 1.96
CA LEU A 339 10.22 1.38 2.63
C LEU A 339 10.79 -0.04 2.51
N GLY A 340 9.91 -1.03 2.33
CA GLY A 340 10.25 -2.45 2.41
C GLY A 340 10.52 -2.92 3.84
N GLN A 341 11.26 -4.01 4.00
CA GLN A 341 11.57 -4.58 5.31
C GLN A 341 12.63 -3.75 6.07
N PRO A 342 12.59 -3.72 7.41
CA PRO A 342 13.65 -3.13 8.22
C PRO A 342 14.94 -3.95 8.05
N VAL A 343 16.07 -3.26 7.89
CA VAL A 343 17.41 -3.87 7.77
C VAL A 343 18.31 -3.56 8.97
N SER A 344 17.81 -2.76 9.92
CA SER A 344 18.47 -2.50 11.19
C SER A 344 17.47 -2.38 12.34
N GLU A 345 17.98 -2.57 13.55
CA GLU A 345 17.36 -2.06 14.76
C GLU A 345 17.37 -0.52 14.78
N LYS A 346 16.50 0.07 15.61
CA LYS A 346 16.54 1.51 15.88
C LYS A 346 17.85 1.90 16.58
N LYS A 347 18.40 3.05 16.21
CA LYS A 347 19.65 3.58 16.77
C LYS A 347 19.54 5.06 17.09
N ASN A 348 20.17 5.47 18.18
CA ASN A 348 20.34 6.87 18.50
C ASN A 348 21.54 7.44 17.72
N VAL A 349 21.28 8.33 16.77
CA VAL A 349 22.27 8.88 15.83
C VAL A 349 23.29 9.78 16.52
N LEU A 350 22.93 10.40 17.64
CA LEU A 350 23.80 11.32 18.38
C LEU A 350 24.57 10.62 19.52
N ASN A 351 24.14 9.43 19.93
CA ASN A 351 24.79 8.62 20.96
C ASN A 351 24.51 7.12 20.74
N ASN A 352 25.36 6.46 19.95
CA ASN A 352 25.19 5.05 19.54
C ASN A 352 25.17 4.03 20.70
N ASN A 353 25.56 4.41 21.91
CA ASN A 353 25.60 3.51 23.07
C ASN A 353 24.25 3.38 23.79
N ASN A 354 23.25 4.19 23.43
CA ASN A 354 21.94 4.18 24.08
C ASN A 354 20.88 3.51 23.21
N GLN A 355 20.37 2.36 23.67
CA GLN A 355 19.26 1.65 23.02
C GLN A 355 17.90 1.97 23.64
N THR A 356 17.86 2.62 24.80
CA THR A 356 16.63 3.03 25.49
C THR A 356 16.13 4.35 24.91
N ALA A 357 14.85 4.43 24.57
CA ALA A 357 14.26 5.64 24.02
C ALA A 357 14.46 6.82 24.98
N ALA A 358 15.01 7.91 24.46
CA ALA A 358 15.30 9.16 25.16
C ALA A 358 15.24 10.33 24.16
N PRO A 359 15.08 11.60 24.62
CA PRO A 359 15.02 12.75 23.72
C PRO A 359 16.31 12.88 22.89
N SER A 360 16.23 12.60 21.60
CA SER A 360 17.38 12.58 20.69
C SER A 360 16.94 12.47 19.22
N VAL A 361 17.90 12.25 18.32
CA VAL A 361 17.60 11.81 16.95
C VAL A 361 17.73 10.30 16.88
N TRP A 362 16.64 9.63 16.54
CA TRP A 362 16.61 8.19 16.32
C TRP A 362 16.46 7.89 14.84
N GLN A 363 17.10 6.82 14.38
CA GLN A 363 17.05 6.33 13.02
C GLN A 363 16.71 4.84 13.01
N ARG A 364 15.98 4.41 11.98
CA ARG A 364 15.88 3.01 11.60
C ARG A 364 16.07 2.88 10.09
N ASP A 365 16.81 1.87 9.67
CA ASP A 365 17.09 1.62 8.27
C ASP A 365 16.13 0.57 7.71
N PHE A 366 15.66 0.83 6.49
CA PHE A 366 14.86 -0.07 5.68
C PHE A 366 15.58 -0.37 4.36
N GLN A 367 15.06 -1.34 3.61
CA GLN A 367 15.59 -1.72 2.30
C GLN A 367 15.68 -0.52 1.36
N ASN A 368 14.60 0.24 1.22
CA ASN A 368 14.50 1.34 0.24
C ASN A 368 14.74 2.74 0.82
N GLY A 369 14.94 2.85 2.14
CA GLY A 369 15.08 4.15 2.78
C GLY A 369 15.58 4.08 4.22
N ILE A 370 15.60 5.24 4.86
CA ILE A 370 15.77 5.39 6.30
C ILE A 370 14.66 6.29 6.81
N ILE A 371 14.33 6.12 8.08
CA ILE A 371 13.47 7.06 8.79
C ILE A 371 14.25 7.69 9.94
N LEU A 372 13.93 8.94 10.22
CA LEU A 372 14.48 9.70 11.33
C LEU A 372 13.35 10.32 12.14
N VAL A 373 13.52 10.37 13.46
CA VAL A 373 12.68 11.18 14.36
C VAL A 373 13.57 11.99 15.27
N ASN A 374 13.31 13.29 15.37
CA ASN A 374 13.93 14.15 16.37
C ASN A 374 12.94 14.34 17.52
N SER A 375 13.08 13.52 18.56
CA SER A 375 12.27 13.64 19.78
C SER A 375 12.82 14.66 20.79
N SER A 376 13.93 15.32 20.47
CA SER A 376 14.51 16.36 21.32
C SER A 376 13.78 17.70 21.21
N ALA A 377 14.04 18.60 22.15
CA ALA A 377 13.43 19.92 22.19
C ALA A 377 14.02 20.93 21.18
N THR A 378 15.12 20.59 20.51
CA THR A 378 15.85 21.49 19.62
C THR A 378 16.07 20.91 18.23
N GLU A 379 16.29 21.78 17.24
CA GLU A 379 16.72 21.34 15.89
C GLU A 379 18.07 20.63 15.98
N GLN A 380 18.21 19.53 15.24
CA GLN A 380 19.44 18.75 15.16
C GLN A 380 19.98 18.73 13.73
N LYS A 381 21.31 18.67 13.60
CA LYS A 381 22.00 18.54 12.32
C LYS A 381 22.55 17.13 12.18
N ILE A 382 22.24 16.49 11.06
CA ILE A 382 22.63 15.12 10.75
C ILE A 382 23.43 15.14 9.46
N ASN A 383 24.57 14.46 9.43
CA ASN A 383 25.36 14.23 8.24
C ASN A 383 25.30 12.76 7.87
N PHE A 384 25.26 12.47 6.57
CA PHE A 384 25.18 11.11 6.05
C PHE A 384 26.44 10.77 5.26
N ASP A 385 26.85 9.50 5.33
CA ASP A 385 27.99 9.00 4.56
C ASP A 385 27.67 8.91 3.05
N GLN A 386 26.39 8.78 2.71
CA GLN A 386 25.86 8.71 1.36
C GLN A 386 24.74 9.73 1.12
N GLU A 387 24.37 9.89 -0.15
CA GLU A 387 23.23 10.73 -0.53
C GLU A 387 21.91 10.00 -0.32
N TYR A 388 20.92 10.75 0.15
CA TYR A 388 19.54 10.33 0.24
C TYR A 388 18.64 11.29 -0.53
N GLU A 389 17.47 10.80 -0.91
CA GLU A 389 16.44 11.57 -1.57
C GLU A 389 15.28 11.80 -0.59
N LYS A 390 14.91 13.07 -0.38
CA LYS A 390 13.65 13.37 0.30
C LYS A 390 12.48 12.86 -0.54
N ILE A 391 11.40 12.44 0.09
CA ILE A 391 10.17 12.14 -0.66
C ILE A 391 9.69 13.39 -1.41
N LYS A 392 8.96 13.17 -2.50
CA LYS A 392 8.43 14.25 -3.33
C LYS A 392 6.92 14.25 -3.24
N GLY A 393 6.41 15.08 -2.32
CA GLY A 393 5.00 15.19 -1.99
C GLY A 393 4.35 16.45 -2.54
N ALA A 394 3.02 16.47 -2.57
CA ALA A 394 2.23 17.64 -2.96
C ALA A 394 1.74 18.47 -1.77
N GLN A 395 1.79 17.92 -0.55
CA GLN A 395 1.17 18.50 0.65
C GLN A 395 2.11 19.44 1.41
N ASP A 396 3.27 18.94 1.87
CA ASP A 396 4.31 19.75 2.52
C ASP A 396 5.56 19.86 1.63
N THR A 397 5.45 20.68 0.58
CA THR A 397 6.53 20.84 -0.42
C THR A 397 7.79 21.49 0.14
N ASN A 398 7.82 21.99 1.38
CA ASN A 398 9.04 22.48 2.01
C ASN A 398 9.88 21.31 2.55
N THR A 399 9.22 20.32 3.15
CA THR A 399 9.86 19.12 3.70
C THR A 399 10.06 18.07 2.62
N ASN A 400 9.00 17.79 1.86
CA ASN A 400 8.86 16.72 0.87
C ASN A 400 9.11 17.26 -0.55
N ASN A 401 10.26 17.91 -0.74
CA ASN A 401 10.59 18.62 -1.97
C ASN A 401 11.36 17.79 -3.01
N GLY A 402 11.63 16.51 -2.73
CA GLY A 402 12.47 15.70 -3.58
C GLY A 402 13.95 16.08 -3.59
N ALA A 403 14.48 16.88 -2.65
CA ALA A 403 15.91 17.22 -2.71
C ALA A 403 16.81 16.01 -2.44
N ILE A 404 17.90 15.92 -3.19
CA ILE A 404 19.01 15.00 -2.89
C ILE A 404 19.89 15.68 -1.84
N ILE A 405 20.11 15.01 -0.71
CA ILE A 405 20.80 15.57 0.45
C ILE A 405 21.88 14.63 0.96
N LYS A 406 22.96 15.21 1.49
CA LYS A 406 23.99 14.52 2.30
C LYS A 406 24.03 15.02 3.76
N ASN A 407 23.23 16.04 4.07
CA ASN A 407 23.03 16.56 5.40
C ASN A 407 21.57 17.03 5.57
N LEU A 408 21.09 17.02 6.80
CA LEU A 408 19.72 17.38 7.16
C LEU A 408 19.71 18.24 8.42
N LYS A 409 18.88 19.28 8.42
CA LYS A 409 18.38 19.93 9.64
C LYS A 409 17.00 19.36 9.94
N LEU A 410 16.85 18.67 11.06
CA LEU A 410 15.57 18.09 11.48
C LEU A 410 15.06 18.89 12.69
N THR A 411 13.90 19.53 12.54
CA THR A 411 13.32 20.36 13.60
C THR A 411 12.92 19.52 14.81
N SER A 412 12.72 20.16 15.96
CA SER A 412 12.31 19.45 17.19
C SER A 412 10.90 18.86 17.05
N GLN A 413 10.67 17.67 17.61
CA GLN A 413 9.38 16.96 17.54
C GLN A 413 8.89 16.80 16.09
N ASP A 414 9.77 16.36 15.20
CA ASP A 414 9.49 16.13 13.78
C ASP A 414 10.08 14.79 13.34
N GLY A 415 9.55 14.27 12.24
CA GLY A 415 10.01 13.07 11.57
C GLY A 415 10.38 13.35 10.12
N ILE A 416 11.16 12.46 9.50
CA ILE A 416 11.34 12.47 8.05
C ILE A 416 11.60 11.06 7.53
N ILE A 417 11.08 10.81 6.32
CA ILE A 417 11.42 9.63 5.51
C ILE A 417 12.41 10.07 4.42
N LEU A 418 13.50 9.33 4.28
CA LEU A 418 14.53 9.57 3.27
C LEU A 418 14.75 8.29 2.46
N LEU A 419 14.58 8.39 1.14
CA LEU A 419 14.74 7.28 0.21
C LEU A 419 16.20 7.09 -0.21
N ARG A 420 16.60 5.84 -0.40
CA ARG A 420 17.87 5.52 -1.05
C ARG A 420 17.80 5.89 -2.52
N ARG A 421 18.92 6.35 -3.08
CA ARG A 421 19.04 6.68 -4.50
C ARG A 421 18.84 5.41 -5.34
N ILE A 422 18.10 5.52 -6.44
CA ILE A 422 18.04 4.46 -7.44
C ILE A 422 19.31 4.58 -8.28
N GLU A 423 20.14 3.55 -8.23
CA GLU A 423 21.39 3.48 -9.00
C GLU A 423 21.34 2.39 -10.07
N ASP A 424 20.35 1.50 -10.01
CA ASP A 424 20.24 0.34 -10.88
C ASP A 424 18.78 -0.06 -11.11
N ILE A 425 18.52 -0.76 -12.22
CA ILE A 425 17.20 -1.33 -12.58
C ILE A 425 17.36 -2.82 -12.75
N LYS A 426 16.46 -3.57 -12.13
CA LYS A 426 16.35 -5.03 -12.26
C LYS A 426 15.09 -5.38 -13.06
N ASN A 427 15.04 -6.59 -13.62
CA ASN A 427 13.86 -7.17 -14.26
C ASN A 427 13.31 -6.39 -15.47
N SER A 428 14.07 -5.43 -16.00
CA SER A 428 13.64 -4.62 -17.15
C SER A 428 14.84 -4.16 -17.98
N PRO A 429 14.83 -4.38 -19.31
CA PRO A 429 15.89 -3.89 -20.19
C PRO A 429 15.88 -2.37 -20.32
N TYR A 430 17.06 -1.74 -20.23
CA TYR A 430 17.25 -0.31 -20.37
C TYR A 430 18.47 0.02 -21.22
N TYR A 431 18.53 1.25 -21.75
CA TYR A 431 19.68 1.73 -22.51
C TYR A 431 20.72 2.35 -21.56
N ASN A 432 21.94 1.82 -21.60
CA ASN A 432 23.05 2.31 -20.79
C ASN A 432 23.41 3.75 -21.18
N GLY A 433 23.55 4.63 -20.19
CA GLY A 433 23.83 6.05 -20.35
C GLY A 433 22.59 6.94 -20.52
N SER A 434 21.38 6.40 -20.47
CA SER A 434 20.16 7.22 -20.53
C SER A 434 19.89 7.96 -19.23
N PHE A 435 19.35 9.18 -19.34
CA PHE A 435 18.70 9.85 -18.21
C PHE A 435 17.27 9.34 -18.09
N VAL A 436 16.90 8.92 -16.89
CA VAL A 436 15.62 8.26 -16.59
C VAL A 436 14.79 9.13 -15.67
N ARG A 437 13.48 9.13 -15.87
CA ARG A 437 12.48 9.66 -14.94
C ARG A 437 11.44 8.58 -14.63
N VAL A 438 10.97 8.57 -13.38
CA VAL A 438 10.03 7.59 -12.84
C VAL A 438 8.67 8.24 -12.67
N PHE A 439 7.62 7.55 -13.10
CA PHE A 439 6.25 8.01 -13.04
C PHE A 439 5.31 6.92 -12.54
N ASN A 440 4.28 7.30 -11.80
CA ASN A 440 3.12 6.43 -11.55
C ASN A 440 2.21 6.38 -12.79
N LYS A 441 1.13 5.58 -12.72
CA LYS A 441 0.13 5.49 -13.80
C LYS A 441 -0.54 6.82 -14.14
N PHE A 442 -0.62 7.77 -13.21
CA PHE A 442 -1.22 9.09 -13.45
C PHE A 442 -0.29 10.06 -14.18
N GLY A 443 1.00 9.71 -14.32
CA GLY A 443 2.01 10.57 -14.92
C GLY A 443 2.65 11.54 -13.94
N ASP A 444 2.45 11.34 -12.64
CA ASP A 444 3.13 12.08 -11.59
C ASP A 444 4.51 11.49 -11.34
N SER A 445 5.50 12.37 -11.18
CA SER A 445 6.88 11.99 -10.93
C SER A 445 7.04 11.53 -9.49
N THR A 446 7.23 10.23 -9.27
CA THR A 446 7.36 9.62 -7.94
C THR A 446 8.79 9.69 -7.39
N ARG A 447 9.79 9.78 -8.28
CA ARG A 447 11.21 9.91 -7.96
C ARG A 447 11.87 10.99 -8.80
N ASN A 448 13.01 11.48 -8.34
CA ASN A 448 13.90 12.28 -9.16
C ASN A 448 14.43 11.49 -10.34
N GLY A 449 14.78 12.24 -11.40
CA GLY A 449 15.51 11.64 -12.50
C GLY A 449 16.96 11.31 -12.15
N PHE A 450 17.49 10.27 -12.76
CA PHE A 450 18.85 9.78 -12.56
C PHE A 450 19.44 9.23 -13.85
N PHE A 451 20.76 9.12 -13.93
CA PHE A 451 21.43 8.46 -15.06
C PHE A 451 21.59 6.97 -14.75
N LEU A 452 21.15 6.12 -15.67
CA LEU A 452 21.53 4.72 -15.65
C LEU A 452 22.86 4.56 -16.34
N TYR A 453 23.91 4.21 -15.60
CA TYR A 453 25.23 4.05 -16.16
C TYR A 453 26.01 2.91 -15.50
N SER A 454 26.22 1.83 -16.25
CA SER A 454 27.21 0.83 -15.93
C SER A 454 28.49 1.10 -16.72
N LYS A 455 29.56 1.43 -16.00
CA LYS A 455 30.91 1.66 -16.56
C LYS A 455 31.52 0.45 -17.27
N GLN A 456 30.97 -0.75 -17.03
CA GLN A 456 31.47 -2.00 -17.61
C GLN A 456 30.97 -2.21 -19.04
N PHE A 457 29.89 -1.54 -19.43
CA PHE A 457 29.28 -1.67 -20.74
C PHE A 457 29.34 -0.33 -21.47
N LYS A 458 29.37 -0.39 -22.80
CA LYS A 458 29.36 0.82 -23.63
C LYS A 458 28.03 1.56 -23.48
N GLY A 459 28.08 2.89 -23.47
CA GLY A 459 26.86 3.71 -23.59
C GLY A 459 26.12 3.38 -24.90
N GLY A 460 24.79 3.32 -24.83
CA GLY A 460 23.92 2.92 -25.93
C GLY A 460 23.65 1.42 -26.04
N ASN A 461 24.40 0.56 -25.35
CA ASN A 461 24.03 -0.84 -25.23
C ASN A 461 22.73 -0.98 -24.44
N VAL A 462 21.92 -1.97 -24.76
CA VAL A 462 20.79 -2.37 -23.92
C VAL A 462 21.30 -3.32 -22.85
N ILE A 463 20.89 -3.12 -21.59
CA ILE A 463 21.28 -3.93 -20.42
C ILE A 463 20.01 -4.41 -19.73
N ALA A 464 19.99 -5.66 -19.27
CA ALA A 464 19.03 -6.17 -18.30
C ALA A 464 19.76 -6.94 -17.20
N LYS A 465 19.17 -6.94 -16.00
CA LYS A 465 19.66 -7.67 -14.82
C LYS A 465 18.52 -8.49 -14.24
N GLN A 466 18.60 -9.81 -14.41
CA GLN A 466 17.55 -10.73 -14.00
C GLN A 466 18.12 -12.15 -13.88
N ASP A 467 17.60 -12.95 -12.94
CA ASP A 467 17.82 -14.39 -12.92
C ASP A 467 17.04 -15.02 -14.08
N ILE A 468 17.75 -15.47 -15.12
CA ILE A 468 17.14 -16.03 -16.33
C ILE A 468 17.22 -17.56 -16.39
N ASN A 469 17.97 -18.16 -15.47
CA ASN A 469 18.27 -19.60 -15.48
C ASN A 469 17.74 -20.34 -14.23
N LYS A 470 17.07 -19.61 -13.32
CA LYS A 470 16.45 -20.10 -12.09
C LYS A 470 17.46 -20.66 -11.07
N ASP A 471 18.68 -20.15 -11.04
CA ASP A 471 19.71 -20.56 -10.08
C ASP A 471 19.78 -19.67 -8.83
N GLY A 472 18.95 -18.62 -8.76
CA GLY A 472 18.89 -17.66 -7.66
C GLY A 472 19.97 -16.57 -7.73
N GLN A 473 20.81 -16.55 -8.76
CA GLN A 473 21.78 -15.49 -9.05
C GLN A 473 21.26 -14.60 -10.19
N ILE A 474 21.68 -13.34 -10.17
CA ILE A 474 21.30 -12.37 -11.20
C ILE A 474 22.31 -12.41 -12.34
N GLU A 475 21.86 -12.68 -13.56
CA GLU A 475 22.64 -12.52 -14.77
C GLU A 475 22.62 -11.06 -15.27
N ASN A 476 23.71 -10.65 -15.92
CA ASN A 476 23.76 -9.41 -16.69
C ASN A 476 23.64 -9.75 -18.18
N ILE A 477 22.60 -9.25 -18.84
CA ILE A 477 22.38 -9.43 -20.28
C ILE A 477 22.66 -8.12 -20.96
N THR A 478 23.55 -8.10 -21.96
CA THR A 478 23.80 -6.90 -22.76
C THR A 478 23.62 -7.16 -24.25
N ALA A 479 23.06 -6.18 -24.96
CA ALA A 479 22.95 -6.19 -26.40
C ALA A 479 23.67 -4.98 -27.01
N ASP A 480 24.49 -5.22 -28.04
CA ASP A 480 25.15 -4.19 -28.82
C ASP A 480 24.54 -4.05 -30.23
N SER A 481 25.32 -3.52 -31.18
CA SER A 481 24.87 -3.38 -32.57
C SER A 481 24.61 -4.71 -33.31
N SER A 482 25.13 -5.82 -32.80
CA SER A 482 25.34 -7.10 -33.52
C SER A 482 25.04 -8.37 -32.73
N LYS A 483 25.27 -8.35 -31.41
CA LYS A 483 25.23 -9.55 -30.55
C LYS A 483 24.57 -9.28 -29.20
N ILE A 484 24.21 -10.37 -28.55
CA ILE A 484 23.86 -10.43 -27.14
C ILE A 484 24.93 -11.22 -26.40
N ILE A 485 25.31 -10.75 -25.21
CA ILE A 485 26.20 -11.43 -24.28
C ILE A 485 25.46 -11.56 -22.96
N ILE A 486 25.47 -12.77 -22.40
CA ILE A 486 24.95 -13.06 -21.06
C ILE A 486 26.16 -13.30 -20.17
N TYR A 487 26.19 -12.63 -19.03
CA TYR A 487 27.23 -12.77 -18.03
C TYR A 487 26.62 -13.26 -16.71
N ASP A 488 27.44 -13.92 -15.90
CA ASP A 488 27.09 -14.19 -14.50
C ASP A 488 27.10 -12.90 -13.66
N ASN A 489 26.81 -13.05 -12.36
CA ASN A 489 26.82 -11.95 -11.39
C ASN A 489 28.21 -11.28 -11.23
N ASN A 490 29.29 -11.97 -11.58
CA ASN A 490 30.67 -11.50 -11.53
C ASN A 490 31.17 -10.96 -12.89
N LEU A 491 30.27 -10.83 -13.87
CA LEU A 491 30.53 -10.33 -15.22
C LEU A 491 31.49 -11.22 -16.02
N LYS A 492 31.52 -12.51 -15.72
CA LYS A 492 32.14 -13.51 -16.59
C LYS A 492 31.14 -13.91 -17.67
N PRO A 493 31.53 -13.88 -18.96
CA PRO A 493 30.60 -14.23 -20.04
C PRO A 493 30.23 -15.72 -19.94
N LEU A 494 28.93 -16.00 -19.91
CA LEU A 494 28.33 -17.33 -19.94
C LEU A 494 28.04 -17.76 -21.38
N THR A 495 27.42 -16.88 -22.18
CA THR A 495 27.13 -17.15 -23.59
C THR A 495 27.20 -15.88 -24.43
N THR A 496 27.44 -16.04 -25.73
CA THR A 496 27.43 -14.96 -26.73
C THR A 496 26.80 -15.48 -28.00
N PHE A 497 25.83 -14.75 -28.54
CA PHE A 497 25.14 -15.13 -29.76
C PHE A 497 24.78 -13.92 -30.62
N TYR A 498 24.53 -14.18 -31.91
CA TYR A 498 24.28 -13.17 -32.93
C TYR A 498 22.88 -13.36 -33.51
N PRO A 499 21.83 -12.73 -32.94
CA PRO A 499 20.44 -12.99 -33.32
C PRO A 499 20.16 -12.91 -34.84
N TYR A 500 20.84 -11.95 -35.49
CA TYR A 500 20.66 -11.63 -36.91
C TYR A 500 21.91 -11.89 -37.75
N GLY A 501 22.83 -12.70 -37.22
CA GLY A 501 24.09 -13.06 -37.86
C GLY A 501 25.22 -12.05 -37.60
N GLN A 502 26.46 -12.52 -37.71
CA GLN A 502 27.66 -11.77 -37.29
C GLN A 502 27.91 -10.46 -38.06
N LYS A 503 27.34 -10.31 -39.27
CA LYS A 503 27.47 -9.10 -40.08
C LYS A 503 26.43 -8.03 -39.77
N TYR A 504 25.43 -8.35 -38.95
CA TYR A 504 24.41 -7.40 -38.55
C TYR A 504 25.00 -6.32 -37.64
N SER A 505 24.64 -5.05 -37.85
CA SER A 505 25.23 -3.90 -37.15
C SER A 505 24.23 -2.77 -36.89
N LYS A 506 22.92 -3.08 -36.89
CA LYS A 506 21.86 -2.06 -36.83
C LYS A 506 21.28 -1.83 -35.43
N GLY A 507 21.83 -2.47 -34.39
CA GLY A 507 21.30 -2.37 -33.03
C GLY A 507 20.30 -3.48 -32.71
N ILE A 508 20.30 -3.94 -31.47
CA ILE A 508 19.35 -4.93 -30.96
C ILE A 508 18.64 -4.31 -29.76
N ASN A 509 17.31 -4.30 -29.78
CA ASN A 509 16.51 -4.13 -28.58
C ASN A 509 15.92 -5.49 -28.19
N PHE A 510 15.70 -5.71 -26.90
CA PHE A 510 15.19 -6.98 -26.43
C PHE A 510 14.27 -6.82 -25.21
N ALA A 511 13.45 -7.85 -25.00
CA ALA A 511 12.62 -8.07 -23.82
C ALA A 511 12.94 -9.45 -23.23
N ILE A 512 12.69 -9.64 -21.94
CA ILE A 512 12.88 -10.90 -21.23
C ILE A 512 11.53 -11.34 -20.67
N THR A 513 11.13 -12.60 -20.87
CA THR A 513 9.88 -13.13 -20.32
C THR A 513 9.91 -14.65 -20.23
N ASP A 514 9.05 -15.22 -19.38
CA ASP A 514 8.85 -16.67 -19.25
C ASP A 514 7.61 -17.05 -20.07
N PHE A 515 7.79 -17.53 -21.31
CA PHE A 515 6.62 -17.90 -22.13
C PHE A 515 5.99 -19.22 -21.69
N GLU A 516 6.74 -20.09 -21.02
CA GLU A 516 6.37 -21.44 -20.63
C GLU A 516 5.86 -21.53 -19.19
N ASN A 517 6.06 -20.49 -18.39
CA ASN A 517 5.86 -20.44 -16.94
C ASN A 517 6.63 -21.55 -16.19
N ASP A 518 7.84 -21.88 -16.64
CA ASP A 518 8.69 -22.90 -16.02
C ASP A 518 9.82 -22.31 -15.13
N GLY A 519 9.98 -20.98 -15.15
CA GLY A 519 10.98 -20.21 -14.43
C GLY A 519 12.30 -20.00 -15.18
N TYR A 520 12.46 -20.57 -16.37
CA TYR A 520 13.53 -20.19 -17.30
C TYR A 520 13.03 -19.06 -18.20
N LEU A 521 13.86 -18.05 -18.42
CA LEU A 521 13.44 -16.87 -19.17
C LEU A 521 13.97 -16.90 -20.61
N GLU A 522 13.10 -16.56 -21.55
CA GLU A 522 13.43 -16.32 -22.95
C GLU A 522 13.76 -14.85 -23.22
N ILE A 523 14.61 -14.64 -24.21
CA ILE A 523 15.03 -13.35 -24.71
C ILE A 523 14.38 -13.12 -26.08
N VAL A 524 13.43 -12.19 -26.12
CA VAL A 524 12.80 -11.71 -27.36
C VAL A 524 13.62 -10.56 -27.91
N THR A 525 14.06 -10.65 -29.15
CA THR A 525 14.92 -9.64 -29.78
C THR A 525 14.21 -9.00 -30.97
N GLY A 526 14.52 -7.71 -31.20
CA GLY A 526 14.04 -6.93 -32.34
C GLY A 526 15.19 -6.23 -33.07
N THR A 527 15.12 -6.20 -34.40
CA THR A 527 16.09 -5.47 -35.25
C THR A 527 15.88 -3.96 -35.20
N GLY A 528 16.96 -3.18 -35.14
CA GLY A 528 16.96 -1.72 -35.19
C GLY A 528 16.87 -1.12 -36.60
N ARG A 529 17.06 0.20 -36.67
CA ARG A 529 16.88 1.04 -37.87
C ARG A 529 17.81 0.63 -39.01
N GLY A 530 17.25 0.54 -40.23
CA GLY A 530 17.97 0.16 -41.45
C GLY A 530 17.91 -1.34 -41.74
N TYR A 531 16.97 -2.06 -41.13
CA TYR A 531 16.71 -3.47 -41.36
C TYR A 531 15.21 -3.77 -41.31
N ALA A 532 14.80 -4.88 -41.94
CA ALA A 532 13.41 -5.36 -41.90
C ALA A 532 12.98 -5.67 -40.46
N PRO A 533 11.70 -5.51 -40.06
CA PRO A 533 11.20 -5.62 -38.68
C PRO A 533 11.15 -7.08 -38.21
N LEU A 534 12.31 -7.72 -38.10
CA LEU A 534 12.47 -9.12 -37.74
C LEU A 534 12.53 -9.27 -36.22
N VAL A 535 11.73 -10.20 -35.71
CA VAL A 535 11.68 -10.61 -34.31
C VAL A 535 12.17 -12.04 -34.18
N LYS A 536 12.99 -12.33 -33.17
CA LYS A 536 13.47 -13.68 -32.84
C LYS A 536 13.47 -13.93 -31.34
N VAL A 537 13.17 -15.16 -30.94
CA VAL A 537 13.13 -15.61 -29.55
C VAL A 537 14.27 -16.59 -29.31
N PHE A 538 14.95 -16.45 -28.17
CA PHE A 538 16.06 -17.31 -27.73
C PHE A 538 15.81 -17.76 -26.30
N ASN A 539 16.26 -18.95 -25.92
CA ASN A 539 16.28 -19.34 -24.51
C ASN A 539 17.46 -18.66 -23.77
N TYR A 540 17.53 -18.88 -22.45
CA TYR A 540 18.61 -18.35 -21.59
C TYR A 540 20.04 -18.81 -21.97
N LYS A 541 20.18 -19.85 -22.82
CA LYS A 541 21.49 -20.31 -23.36
C LYS A 541 21.88 -19.63 -24.67
N GLY A 542 20.99 -18.82 -25.26
CA GLY A 542 21.19 -18.17 -26.55
C GLY A 542 20.81 -19.02 -27.75
N GLU A 543 20.04 -20.10 -27.56
CA GLU A 543 19.58 -20.99 -28.62
C GLU A 543 18.25 -20.50 -29.17
N ALA A 544 18.15 -20.36 -30.50
CA ALA A 544 16.96 -19.85 -31.16
C ALA A 544 15.76 -20.81 -31.01
N GLN A 545 14.61 -20.25 -30.64
CA GLN A 545 13.34 -20.98 -30.47
C GLN A 545 12.48 -20.99 -31.76
N GLY A 546 13.14 -20.92 -32.91
CA GLY A 546 12.52 -20.85 -34.24
C GLY A 546 13.26 -19.88 -35.19
N ASP A 547 12.76 -19.78 -36.43
CA ASP A 547 13.38 -18.93 -37.48
C ASP A 547 13.15 -17.43 -37.28
N GLY A 548 12.18 -17.07 -36.42
CA GLY A 548 11.69 -15.71 -36.25
C GLY A 548 10.61 -15.31 -37.25
N PHE A 549 10.09 -14.09 -37.11
CA PHE A 549 9.00 -13.58 -37.94
C PHE A 549 9.13 -12.08 -38.19
N TYR A 550 8.56 -11.60 -39.29
CA TYR A 550 8.48 -10.17 -39.58
C TYR A 550 7.19 -9.60 -38.98
N ALA A 551 7.29 -8.73 -37.97
CA ALA A 551 6.13 -8.14 -37.29
C ALA A 551 5.33 -7.19 -38.20
N TYR A 552 6.01 -6.58 -39.18
CA TYR A 552 5.45 -5.68 -40.19
C TYR A 552 5.97 -6.07 -41.58
N ALA A 553 5.59 -5.31 -42.61
CA ALA A 553 5.99 -5.59 -43.99
C ALA A 553 7.51 -5.76 -44.12
N LYS A 554 7.96 -6.85 -44.76
CA LYS A 554 9.40 -7.16 -44.92
C LYS A 554 10.19 -6.07 -45.67
N SER A 555 9.52 -5.29 -46.52
CA SER A 555 10.11 -4.16 -47.25
C SER A 555 10.32 -2.90 -46.40
N TYR A 556 9.66 -2.80 -45.25
CA TYR A 556 9.83 -1.69 -44.32
C TYR A 556 11.16 -1.86 -43.57
N MET A 557 12.03 -0.86 -43.62
CA MET A 557 13.40 -0.95 -43.07
C MET A 557 13.61 -0.15 -41.78
N GLY A 558 12.53 0.20 -41.08
CA GLY A 558 12.61 0.99 -39.85
C GLY A 558 12.93 0.19 -38.59
N GLY A 559 12.98 -1.15 -38.68
CA GLY A 559 13.12 -2.03 -37.53
C GLY A 559 11.84 -2.18 -36.70
N VAL A 560 11.98 -2.79 -35.52
CA VAL A 560 10.89 -3.13 -34.60
C VAL A 560 11.35 -2.97 -33.15
N ASN A 561 10.50 -2.36 -32.32
CA ASN A 561 10.64 -2.32 -30.87
C ASN A 561 9.84 -3.48 -30.26
N VAL A 562 10.38 -4.20 -29.29
CA VAL A 562 9.72 -5.36 -28.67
C VAL A 562 9.54 -5.21 -27.16
N ALA A 563 8.43 -5.74 -26.65
CA ALA A 563 8.12 -5.95 -25.24
C ALA A 563 7.40 -7.30 -25.09
N ALA A 564 7.32 -7.86 -23.88
CA ALA A 564 6.60 -9.11 -23.64
C ALA A 564 5.96 -9.15 -22.24
N CYS A 565 4.71 -9.63 -22.17
CA CYS A 565 3.83 -9.53 -21.00
C CYS A 565 2.53 -10.35 -21.19
N SER A 566 1.74 -10.54 -20.13
CA SER A 566 0.41 -11.18 -20.17
C SER A 566 -0.70 -10.14 -20.29
N THR A 567 -1.04 -9.77 -21.52
CA THR A 567 -2.09 -8.77 -21.80
C THR A 567 -3.50 -9.27 -21.47
N LYS A 568 -3.68 -10.56 -21.21
CA LYS A 568 -4.98 -11.18 -20.90
C LYS A 568 -5.13 -11.59 -19.43
N GLY A 569 -4.09 -11.40 -18.60
CA GLY A 569 -4.10 -11.81 -17.19
C GLY A 569 -4.29 -13.31 -16.96
N ASN A 570 -3.98 -14.15 -17.96
CA ASN A 570 -4.18 -15.61 -17.89
C ASN A 570 -2.86 -16.38 -17.72
N GLY A 571 -1.77 -15.68 -17.38
CA GLY A 571 -0.42 -16.25 -17.24
C GLY A 571 0.32 -16.47 -18.56
N ASN A 572 -0.37 -16.58 -19.70
CA ASN A 572 0.30 -16.69 -20.99
C ASN A 572 0.92 -15.34 -21.39
N LYS A 573 2.18 -15.37 -21.84
CA LYS A 573 2.89 -14.18 -22.29
C LYS A 573 2.78 -14.01 -23.81
N GLU A 574 2.65 -12.77 -24.24
CA GLU A 574 2.58 -12.36 -25.64
C GLU A 574 3.72 -11.39 -25.97
N ILE A 575 4.09 -11.34 -27.26
CA ILE A 575 5.05 -10.36 -27.79
C ILE A 575 4.28 -9.13 -28.26
N VAL A 576 4.54 -7.99 -27.63
CA VAL A 576 4.06 -6.68 -28.07
C VAL A 576 5.13 -6.03 -28.92
N THR A 577 4.77 -5.55 -30.11
CA THR A 577 5.71 -4.91 -31.03
C THR A 577 5.26 -3.51 -31.41
N GLY A 578 6.21 -2.60 -31.55
CA GLY A 578 6.04 -1.26 -32.10
C GLY A 578 6.88 -1.07 -33.36
N THR A 579 6.37 -0.35 -34.35
CA THR A 579 7.17 0.04 -35.52
C THR A 579 8.30 0.99 -35.13
N GLY A 580 9.47 0.83 -35.75
CA GLY A 580 10.59 1.77 -35.60
C GLY A 580 10.47 3.05 -36.44
N TYR A 581 11.63 3.65 -36.79
CA TYR A 581 11.72 4.91 -37.52
C TYR A 581 11.13 4.83 -38.94
N MET A 582 10.43 5.89 -39.39
CA MET A 582 9.66 5.98 -40.64
C MET A 582 8.38 5.12 -40.71
N GLY A 583 8.09 4.32 -39.68
CA GLY A 583 6.81 3.63 -39.53
C GLY A 583 5.74 4.54 -38.95
N GLY A 584 4.47 4.34 -39.34
CA GLY A 584 3.33 4.82 -38.55
C GLY A 584 3.37 4.23 -37.14
N PRO A 585 2.84 4.86 -36.07
CA PRO A 585 2.96 4.42 -34.66
C PRO A 585 2.08 3.20 -34.35
N GLN A 586 2.24 2.15 -35.15
CA GLN A 586 1.47 0.93 -35.09
C GLN A 586 2.03 0.02 -34.01
N VAL A 587 1.13 -0.54 -33.22
CA VAL A 587 1.41 -1.57 -32.21
C VAL A 587 0.65 -2.84 -32.58
N ARG A 588 1.27 -4.01 -32.41
CA ARG A 588 0.67 -5.34 -32.67
C ARG A 588 1.08 -6.34 -31.60
N ILE A 589 0.23 -7.34 -31.36
CA ILE A 589 0.47 -8.43 -30.42
C ILE A 589 0.60 -9.76 -31.18
N PHE A 590 1.61 -10.55 -30.83
CA PHE A 590 1.91 -11.85 -31.39
C PHE A 590 2.08 -12.91 -30.29
N ASP A 591 1.89 -14.18 -30.63
CA ASP A 591 2.46 -15.25 -29.82
C ASP A 591 3.98 -15.36 -30.05
N LYS A 592 4.64 -16.26 -29.31
CA LYS A 592 6.10 -16.47 -29.43
C LYS A 592 6.55 -16.99 -30.79
N TYR A 593 5.65 -17.53 -31.61
CA TYR A 593 5.92 -18.07 -32.94
C TYR A 593 5.57 -17.09 -34.06
N GLY A 594 5.08 -15.89 -33.74
CA GLY A 594 4.73 -14.85 -34.71
C GLY A 594 3.31 -14.94 -35.26
N LYS A 595 2.43 -15.75 -34.67
CA LYS A 595 1.00 -15.70 -34.98
C LYS A 595 0.43 -14.39 -34.47
N VAL A 596 -0.25 -13.65 -35.35
CA VAL A 596 -0.94 -12.42 -34.98
C VAL A 596 -2.09 -12.75 -34.02
N LEU A 597 -2.06 -12.16 -32.83
CA LEU A 597 -3.12 -12.32 -31.82
C LEU A 597 -4.13 -11.15 -31.84
N SER A 598 -3.81 -10.06 -32.54
CA SER A 598 -4.64 -8.87 -32.64
C SER A 598 -4.40 -8.09 -33.94
N GLY A 599 -5.41 -7.35 -34.42
CA GLY A 599 -5.29 -6.52 -35.63
C GLY A 599 -4.33 -5.32 -35.50
N GLY A 600 -3.90 -5.02 -34.28
CA GLY A 600 -3.09 -3.85 -33.94
C GLY A 600 -3.86 -2.53 -33.94
N PHE A 601 -3.20 -1.47 -33.50
CA PHE A 601 -3.76 -0.12 -33.43
C PHE A 601 -2.66 0.94 -33.63
N PHE A 602 -3.05 2.20 -33.78
CA PHE A 602 -2.12 3.33 -33.80
C PHE A 602 -2.12 4.03 -32.43
N ALA A 603 -0.97 4.04 -31.75
CA ALA A 603 -0.83 4.64 -30.42
C ALA A 603 -0.84 6.18 -30.45
N TYR A 604 -0.52 6.78 -31.60
CA TYR A 604 -0.54 8.22 -31.85
C TYR A 604 -1.20 8.51 -33.20
N GLY A 605 -1.17 9.76 -33.65
CA GLY A 605 -1.72 10.14 -34.95
C GLY A 605 -1.21 9.24 -36.08
N LYS A 606 -2.12 8.66 -36.87
CA LYS A 606 -1.80 7.65 -37.90
C LYS A 606 -0.78 8.14 -38.95
N ASP A 607 -0.66 9.45 -39.14
CA ASP A 607 0.25 10.09 -40.09
C ASP A 607 1.63 10.43 -39.50
N PHE A 608 1.80 10.27 -38.18
CA PHE A 608 3.10 10.33 -37.54
C PHE A 608 4.01 9.23 -38.09
N ARG A 609 5.29 9.50 -38.30
CA ARG A 609 6.26 8.55 -38.90
C ARG A 609 7.49 8.32 -38.01
N GLY A 610 7.42 8.68 -36.74
CA GLY A 610 8.50 8.45 -35.79
C GLY A 610 8.58 7.03 -35.24
N GLY A 611 7.57 6.21 -35.50
CA GLY A 611 7.39 4.92 -34.85
C GLY A 611 6.86 5.04 -33.42
N VAL A 612 6.96 3.95 -32.67
CA VAL A 612 6.50 3.84 -31.28
C VAL A 612 7.41 2.91 -30.49
N ASN A 613 7.88 3.37 -29.33
CA ASN A 613 8.53 2.53 -28.33
C ASN A 613 7.44 1.86 -27.49
N VAL A 614 7.64 0.59 -27.14
CA VAL A 614 6.66 -0.21 -26.39
C VAL A 614 7.32 -0.80 -25.15
N ALA A 615 6.56 -0.82 -24.06
CA ALA A 615 6.80 -1.61 -22.87
C ALA A 615 5.44 -2.20 -22.44
N CYS A 616 5.44 -3.21 -21.59
CA CYS A 616 4.20 -3.70 -21.03
C CYS A 616 4.40 -4.42 -19.70
N GLY A 617 3.36 -4.41 -18.88
CA GLY A 617 3.39 -4.82 -17.49
C GLY A 617 2.23 -4.22 -16.73
N ASP A 618 1.85 -4.86 -15.62
CA ASP A 618 0.81 -4.42 -14.72
C ASP A 618 1.22 -3.13 -14.00
N ILE A 619 0.54 -2.01 -14.31
CA ILE A 619 0.82 -0.69 -13.73
C ILE A 619 -0.25 -0.23 -12.75
N ASP A 620 -1.27 -1.06 -12.49
CA ASP A 620 -2.35 -0.77 -11.55
C ASP A 620 -2.67 -1.93 -10.58
N ALA A 621 -1.84 -2.97 -10.61
CA ALA A 621 -1.87 -4.18 -9.80
C ALA A 621 -3.17 -4.99 -9.92
N ASN A 622 -3.84 -4.95 -11.07
CA ASN A 622 -5.08 -5.70 -11.30
C ASN A 622 -4.86 -7.15 -11.80
N GLY A 623 -3.61 -7.56 -12.05
CA GLY A 623 -3.21 -8.86 -12.57
C GLY A 623 -3.25 -8.99 -14.11
N ILE A 624 -3.54 -7.91 -14.83
CA ILE A 624 -3.54 -7.82 -16.29
C ILE A 624 -2.47 -6.80 -16.69
N ASP A 625 -1.57 -7.16 -17.61
CA ASP A 625 -0.53 -6.24 -18.03
C ASP A 625 -1.05 -5.21 -19.05
N GLU A 626 -0.80 -3.92 -18.79
CA GLU A 626 -1.06 -2.83 -19.74
C GLU A 626 0.05 -2.68 -20.79
N ILE A 627 -0.31 -2.12 -21.94
CA ILE A 627 0.65 -1.72 -22.98
C ILE A 627 0.98 -0.25 -22.79
N VAL A 628 2.24 0.05 -22.47
CA VAL A 628 2.76 1.41 -22.33
C VAL A 628 3.56 1.79 -23.57
N THR A 629 3.30 2.97 -24.11
CA THR A 629 3.87 3.46 -25.35
C THR A 629 4.55 4.81 -25.16
N GLY A 630 5.68 4.99 -25.83
CA GLY A 630 6.37 6.26 -25.96
C GLY A 630 6.49 6.66 -27.42
N ALA A 631 6.21 7.92 -27.75
CA ALA A 631 6.33 8.37 -29.14
C ALA A 631 7.80 8.30 -29.59
N GLY A 632 8.01 7.79 -30.81
CA GLY A 632 9.34 7.68 -31.40
C GLY A 632 9.93 9.01 -31.87
N TYR A 633 11.01 8.94 -32.63
CA TYR A 633 11.77 10.11 -33.09
C TYR A 633 10.91 11.09 -33.91
N GLY A 634 11.06 12.39 -33.68
CA GLY A 634 10.25 13.44 -34.29
C GLY A 634 8.92 13.69 -33.57
N GLY A 635 8.54 12.84 -32.61
CA GLY A 635 7.41 13.02 -31.72
C GLY A 635 7.82 13.70 -30.41
N SER A 636 6.84 14.21 -29.66
CA SER A 636 7.09 14.69 -28.30
C SER A 636 7.40 13.55 -27.33
N SER A 637 7.74 13.88 -26.09
CA SER A 637 7.91 12.94 -24.98
C SER A 637 6.59 12.33 -24.46
N HIS A 638 5.58 12.20 -25.33
CA HIS A 638 4.23 11.80 -24.94
C HIS A 638 4.20 10.29 -24.67
N VAL A 639 3.80 9.93 -23.46
CA VAL A 639 3.62 8.55 -23.00
C VAL A 639 2.12 8.28 -22.87
N ARG A 640 1.67 7.14 -23.38
CA ARG A 640 0.28 6.69 -23.29
C ARG A 640 0.25 5.21 -22.96
N TYR A 641 -0.81 4.76 -22.30
CA TYR A 641 -1.00 3.35 -21.99
C TYR A 641 -2.41 2.87 -22.30
N PHE A 642 -2.52 1.59 -22.60
CA PHE A 642 -3.69 0.97 -23.20
C PHE A 642 -3.95 -0.39 -22.56
N ASN A 643 -5.22 -0.77 -22.48
CA ASN A 643 -5.58 -2.13 -22.13
C ASN A 643 -5.37 -3.09 -23.33
N SER A 644 -5.64 -4.37 -23.13
CA SER A 644 -5.51 -5.40 -24.18
C SER A 644 -6.52 -5.32 -25.32
N LYS A 645 -7.56 -4.50 -25.18
CA LYS A 645 -8.50 -4.13 -26.24
C LYS A 645 -8.07 -2.87 -27.01
N PHE A 646 -6.89 -2.32 -26.69
CA PHE A 646 -6.34 -1.10 -27.27
C PHE A 646 -7.10 0.17 -26.94
N GLU A 647 -7.91 0.14 -25.89
CA GLU A 647 -8.57 1.32 -25.39
C GLU A 647 -7.57 2.12 -24.55
N PRO A 648 -7.40 3.42 -24.81
CA PRO A 648 -6.53 4.24 -24.00
C PRO A 648 -7.12 4.35 -22.60
N LEU A 649 -6.33 4.01 -21.60
CA LEU A 649 -6.73 4.13 -20.19
C LEU A 649 -6.51 5.55 -19.66
N SER A 650 -5.76 6.38 -20.39
CA SER A 650 -5.47 7.77 -20.05
C SER A 650 -5.18 8.62 -21.30
N PRO A 651 -5.39 9.95 -21.24
CA PRO A 651 -4.88 10.87 -22.26
C PRO A 651 -3.34 10.84 -22.39
N GLY A 652 -2.64 10.29 -21.40
CA GLY A 652 -1.18 10.24 -21.34
C GLY A 652 -0.56 11.53 -20.82
N PHE A 653 0.77 11.53 -20.69
CA PHE A 653 1.54 12.65 -20.11
C PHE A 653 2.85 12.88 -20.87
N TRP A 654 3.46 14.04 -20.70
CA TRP A 654 4.77 14.36 -21.28
C TRP A 654 5.88 14.09 -20.26
N ALA A 655 6.69 13.07 -20.54
CA ALA A 655 7.79 12.66 -19.66
C ALA A 655 8.95 13.66 -19.62
N PHE A 656 9.10 14.45 -20.68
CA PHE A 656 10.09 15.53 -20.82
C PHE A 656 9.38 16.76 -21.40
N GLY A 657 10.10 17.84 -21.74
CA GLY A 657 9.49 19.04 -22.33
C GLY A 657 8.58 18.71 -23.52
N LYS A 658 7.35 19.22 -23.50
CA LYS A 658 6.31 18.97 -24.54
C LYS A 658 6.75 19.35 -25.96
N ASP A 659 7.69 20.29 -26.06
CA ASP A 659 8.24 20.80 -27.31
C ASP A 659 9.46 20.02 -27.80
N SER A 660 9.96 19.06 -26.98
CA SER A 660 10.97 18.11 -27.43
C SER A 660 10.46 17.33 -28.64
N ARG A 661 11.36 16.98 -29.57
CA ARG A 661 11.07 16.14 -30.74
C ARG A 661 12.00 14.93 -30.81
N THR A 662 12.69 14.61 -29.72
CA THR A 662 13.60 13.45 -29.65
C THR A 662 12.83 12.13 -29.49
N GLY A 663 11.56 12.19 -29.08
CA GLY A 663 10.77 11.05 -28.64
C GLY A 663 11.07 10.65 -27.20
N VAL A 664 10.54 9.51 -26.76
CA VAL A 664 10.77 8.96 -25.43
C VAL A 664 10.79 7.43 -25.46
N ARG A 665 11.77 6.82 -24.80
CA ARG A 665 11.79 5.38 -24.54
C ARG A 665 11.04 5.09 -23.25
N VAL A 666 10.35 3.96 -23.21
CA VAL A 666 9.59 3.50 -22.05
C VAL A 666 10.03 2.09 -21.67
N PHE A 667 10.08 1.81 -20.38
CA PHE A 667 10.28 0.49 -19.79
C PHE A 667 9.64 0.50 -18.40
N LEU A 668 9.28 -0.68 -17.89
CA LEU A 668 8.53 -0.81 -16.64
C LEU A 668 9.32 -1.63 -15.63
N SER A 669 9.38 -1.17 -14.40
CA SER A 669 9.98 -1.90 -13.29
C SER A 669 9.16 -1.60 -12.06
N ASP A 670 8.90 -2.63 -11.28
CA ASP A 670 8.43 -2.49 -9.92
C ASP A 670 9.65 -2.07 -9.08
N LEU A 671 9.85 -0.76 -8.91
CA LEU A 671 11.04 -0.20 -8.26
C LEU A 671 10.94 -0.29 -6.76
N ASP A 672 9.72 -0.28 -6.27
CA ASP A 672 9.44 -0.21 -4.86
C ASP A 672 8.91 -1.53 -4.31
N ASN A 673 8.42 -2.45 -5.15
CA ASN A 673 7.86 -3.78 -4.82
C ASN A 673 6.45 -3.71 -4.20
N ASP A 674 5.67 -2.70 -4.58
CA ASP A 674 4.27 -2.59 -4.20
C ASP A 674 3.33 -3.47 -5.07
N GLY A 675 3.87 -4.12 -6.11
CA GLY A 675 3.14 -4.99 -7.04
C GLY A 675 2.61 -4.27 -8.29
N SER A 676 2.58 -2.94 -8.28
CA SER A 676 2.43 -2.10 -9.48
C SER A 676 3.81 -1.82 -10.08
N LYS A 677 3.92 -1.77 -11.41
CA LYS A 677 5.16 -1.34 -12.05
C LYS A 677 5.16 0.16 -12.30
N GLU A 678 6.24 0.85 -11.92
CA GLU A 678 6.45 2.23 -12.30
C GLU A 678 6.73 2.35 -13.80
N ILE A 679 6.26 3.45 -14.38
CA ILE A 679 6.58 3.85 -15.74
C ILE A 679 7.92 4.60 -15.73
N LEU A 680 8.97 3.93 -16.20
CA LEU A 680 10.26 4.56 -16.41
C LEU A 680 10.37 5.07 -17.85
N THR A 681 10.84 6.31 -17.96
CA THR A 681 11.01 6.98 -19.24
C THR A 681 12.46 7.39 -19.39
N ALA A 682 13.07 7.08 -20.54
CA ALA A 682 14.47 7.36 -20.81
C ALA A 682 14.64 8.34 -21.95
N SER A 683 15.64 9.22 -21.81
CA SER A 683 16.15 10.01 -22.92
C SER A 683 16.65 9.08 -24.04
N PRO A 684 16.28 9.35 -25.30
CA PRO A 684 16.82 8.62 -26.45
C PRO A 684 18.34 8.79 -26.59
N ASP A 685 18.84 9.98 -26.23
CA ASP A 685 20.26 10.27 -26.16
C ASP A 685 20.89 9.58 -24.95
N THR A 686 22.02 8.91 -25.19
CA THR A 686 22.78 8.19 -24.17
C THR A 686 24.13 8.83 -23.97
N PHE A 687 24.46 9.15 -22.72
CA PHE A 687 25.79 9.55 -22.33
C PHE A 687 26.77 8.38 -22.42
N THR A 688 28.00 8.65 -22.82
CA THR A 688 29.10 7.68 -22.80
C THR A 688 30.29 8.38 -22.17
N THR A 689 30.82 7.90 -21.03
CA THR A 689 32.12 8.41 -20.59
C THR A 689 33.18 7.85 -21.52
N ALA A 690 33.84 8.74 -22.27
CA ALA A 690 35.01 8.35 -23.04
C ALA A 690 36.18 8.10 -22.08
N PHE A 691 36.32 6.87 -21.60
CA PHE A 691 37.64 6.31 -21.29
C PHE A 691 37.87 5.16 -22.26
N SER A 692 38.31 5.54 -23.45
CA SER A 692 38.79 4.62 -24.47
C SER A 692 39.92 3.74 -23.91
N ASN A 693 39.80 2.43 -24.15
CA ASN A 693 40.84 1.39 -24.14
C ASN A 693 41.21 0.81 -22.77
N PHE A 694 40.52 -0.26 -22.37
CA PHE A 694 41.23 -1.41 -21.81
C PHE A 694 41.57 -2.33 -22.98
N LYS A 695 42.88 -2.43 -23.26
CA LYS A 695 43.47 -3.37 -24.22
C LYS A 695 43.25 -4.81 -23.79
#